data_AF-A0AAC9QL87-F1
#
_entry.id   AF-A0AAC9QL87-F1
#
_cell.length_a   1.000
_cell.length_b   1.000
_cell.length_c   1.000
_cell.angle_alpha   90.00
_cell.angle_beta   90.00
_cell.angle_gamma   90.00
#
_symmetry.space_group_name_H-M   'P 1'
#
loop_
_entity.id
_entity.type
_entity.pdbx_description
1 polymer ?
#
loop_
_entity_poly.entity_id
_entity_poly.type
_entity_poly.pdbx_seq_one_letter_code
_entity_poly.pdbx_strand_id
1 'polypeptide(L)'
;MEKSPSSKASTSQKYENGVISIDNKSSTESIDISQKELRKSVEMSINVYMINGLYILPEEFAFIKRYVTAADSFLRDDLSSSDFLLRDYLLFRDLTRKKFNIPVDEVSLNGYIYANSLTLRNEYELQGIEFQDICAYDVLEAEYRLKKEQLPGKFDSSSDFLLRDYLLFRDLTRKKFNIPVDEVLLNGYIYANSLTLKNKYELQGIEFQDICAYDVLEAEYRLKKEPLPEKFDSSYLKYLHKCLFEKTFEWAGHTCDIPFTFLDGTVTTVPVNNKIKDGLERIDQILAEKNNLKGLSHKEFVYEASMIFALFSNLRPFAVGNGCAQRIFMEQIAEAAGYRLDFSVVTEQRMRSANNAALPRDGRAVGNITPMCHLFEDISNPEKVDVLREFMNAIRNAGSFDEYAKVINRVIVVPNEGSTYTGICKGYSPDSIMLMINDKYVICKKDYFAPETLTALRLGDKLTFRASVPENFENILIPEEKVAPLTEKEIVARIAGNIFVQKSRQKIKTLSKSVYKSSKILDADINLVNIDSGFGEQYIRQNMSLFKYMSKLAGTEILGIDSPRRKQAKKDYFNLTQEFDNYISIVVSLREHILQEHQEKQERCQQAIKMPSQAVQNILSMSEEDQIKALNANPSLCREITGLVDKVKDRLTFWEYQTLDDRDYEKLAKSVGISFSRAQKVTEIIKKAQKVCQLTRSRAHESKKMEHNLLQI
;
A
#
# COMPACT_ATOMS: atom_id res chain seq x y z
N MET A 1 47.85 72.94 24.07
CA MET A 1 48.70 71.80 23.69
C MET A 1 47.82 70.73 23.07
N GLU A 2 47.61 70.59 21.77
CA GLU A 2 47.73 71.41 20.54
C GLU A 2 47.18 70.44 19.45
N LYS A 3 46.27 70.73 18.50
CA LYS A 3 45.61 71.94 17.98
C LYS A 3 44.25 71.54 17.39
N SER A 4 43.30 72.48 17.44
CA SER A 4 41.99 72.55 16.76
C SER A 4 42.13 72.71 15.22
N PRO A 5 41.09 73.06 14.41
CA PRO A 5 39.60 73.02 14.55
C PRO A 5 38.82 72.61 13.25
N SER A 6 37.47 72.58 13.33
CA SER A 6 36.46 72.91 12.27
C SER A 6 36.36 71.96 11.05
N SER A 7 35.30 71.83 10.24
CA SER A 7 33.88 72.20 10.22
C SER A 7 33.21 71.45 9.04
N LYS A 8 31.89 71.23 9.13
CA LYS A 8 30.89 71.15 8.04
C LYS A 8 31.09 70.19 6.83
N ALA A 9 30.12 69.27 6.77
CA ALA A 9 29.13 69.09 5.69
C ALA A 9 29.48 68.30 4.40
N SER A 10 28.65 67.27 4.22
CA SER A 10 27.80 66.99 3.04
C SER A 10 28.39 66.17 1.88
N THR A 11 27.72 65.02 1.64
CA THR A 11 27.26 64.43 0.34
C THR A 11 28.24 64.45 -0.83
N SER A 12 28.45 63.41 -1.63
CA SER A 12 27.55 62.35 -2.08
C SER A 12 28.30 61.47 -3.09
N GLN A 13 27.81 60.23 -3.22
CA GLN A 13 27.65 59.47 -4.48
C GLN A 13 28.88 58.92 -5.23
N LYS A 14 28.81 57.58 -5.34
CA LYS A 14 28.77 56.77 -6.58
C LYS A 14 30.06 56.53 -7.39
N TYR A 15 30.40 55.24 -7.37
CA TYR A 15 30.83 54.34 -8.46
C TYR A 15 32.04 54.72 -9.32
N GLU A 16 33.06 53.86 -9.33
CA GLU A 16 33.30 52.91 -10.45
C GLU A 16 34.47 51.94 -10.18
N ASN A 17 34.21 50.66 -10.52
CA ASN A 17 35.12 49.60 -10.99
C ASN A 17 36.27 49.07 -10.11
N GLY A 18 36.05 47.86 -9.57
CA GLY A 18 37.12 46.89 -9.30
C GLY A 18 36.86 46.00 -8.09
N VAL A 19 36.36 44.78 -8.33
CA VAL A 19 36.49 43.51 -7.55
C VAL A 19 37.17 43.67 -6.16
N ILE A 20 36.50 43.38 -5.05
CA ILE A 20 36.37 42.03 -4.45
C ILE A 20 34.98 41.87 -3.78
N SER A 21 34.22 40.84 -4.18
CA SER A 21 33.14 40.22 -3.37
C SER A 21 33.80 39.29 -2.33
N ILE A 22 33.23 39.04 -1.15
CA ILE A 22 32.04 38.21 -0.96
C ILE A 22 31.05 38.88 0.01
N ASP A 23 29.84 39.08 -0.50
CA ASP A 23 28.58 39.32 0.20
C ASP A 23 27.97 37.98 0.69
N ASN A 24 27.25 38.02 1.83
CA ASN A 24 25.78 37.83 1.91
C ASN A 24 25.36 37.74 3.39
N LYS A 25 24.59 38.68 3.99
CA LYS A 25 23.14 38.98 3.78
C LYS A 25 22.27 37.73 3.86
N SER A 26 21.63 37.49 5.00
CA SER A 26 20.23 37.89 5.31
C SER A 26 19.19 37.20 4.44
N SER A 27 18.41 36.31 5.03
CA SER A 27 16.95 36.26 4.88
C SER A 27 16.40 35.21 5.83
N THR A 28 15.75 35.70 6.88
CA THR A 28 14.73 34.99 7.61
C THR A 28 13.64 34.54 6.63
N GLU A 29 13.56 33.25 6.35
CA GLU A 29 12.32 32.64 5.87
C GLU A 29 11.57 32.04 7.06
N SER A 30 10.33 32.50 7.21
CA SER A 30 9.41 32.22 8.28
C SER A 30 9.08 30.72 8.38
N ILE A 31 9.19 30.20 9.59
CA ILE A 31 8.69 28.89 10.01
C ILE A 31 7.15 28.95 10.03
N ASP A 32 6.47 28.22 9.15
CA ASP A 32 5.01 28.00 9.29
C ASP A 32 4.76 26.60 9.87
N ILE A 33 4.82 26.53 11.21
CA ILE A 33 4.19 25.47 11.99
C ILE A 33 2.88 26.07 12.47
N SER A 34 1.74 25.43 12.19
CA SER A 34 0.47 25.97 12.68
C SER A 34 0.53 26.06 14.21
N GLN A 35 0.45 27.29 14.75
CA GLN A 35 0.43 27.59 16.19
C GLN A 35 -0.58 26.71 16.97
N LYS A 36 -1.58 26.18 16.26
CA LYS A 36 -2.62 25.29 16.76
C LYS A 36 -2.10 23.91 17.20
N GLU A 37 -1.10 23.35 16.52
CA GLU A 37 -0.49 22.05 16.84
C GLU A 37 0.39 22.13 18.09
N LEU A 38 1.22 23.17 18.19
CA LEU A 38 2.09 23.38 19.35
C LEU A 38 1.28 23.66 20.62
N ARG A 39 0.22 24.49 20.49
CA ARG A 39 -0.72 24.79 21.58
C ARG A 39 -1.45 23.53 22.06
N LYS A 40 -1.80 22.62 21.15
CA LYS A 40 -2.41 21.32 21.46
C LYS A 40 -1.49 20.42 22.28
N SER A 41 -0.21 20.38 21.94
CA SER A 41 0.80 19.58 22.67
C SER A 41 1.02 20.10 24.10
N VAL A 42 1.09 21.42 24.25
CA VAL A 42 1.21 22.07 25.57
C VAL A 42 -0.06 21.89 26.40
N GLU A 43 -1.25 22.03 25.79
CA GLU A 43 -2.53 21.76 26.46
C GLU A 43 -2.71 20.28 26.83
N MET A 44 -2.28 19.33 26.00
CA MET A 44 -2.29 17.90 26.33
C MET A 44 -1.40 17.61 27.53
N SER A 45 -0.22 18.21 27.57
CA SER A 45 0.73 18.05 28.67
C SER A 45 0.15 18.59 29.97
N ILE A 46 -0.44 19.80 29.95
CA ILE A 46 -1.09 20.42 31.12
C ILE A 46 -2.32 19.60 31.57
N ASN A 47 -3.12 19.10 30.64
CA ASN A 47 -4.30 18.29 30.95
C ASN A 47 -3.93 16.94 31.59
N VAL A 48 -2.82 16.31 31.20
CA VAL A 48 -2.32 15.09 31.85
C VAL A 48 -1.93 15.35 33.32
N TYR A 49 -1.42 16.54 33.64
CA TYR A 49 -1.13 16.92 35.04
C TYR A 49 -2.39 17.24 35.85
N MET A 50 -3.40 17.89 35.24
CA MET A 50 -4.64 18.27 35.89
C MET A 50 -5.60 17.08 36.11
N ILE A 51 -5.64 16.12 35.19
CA ILE A 51 -6.54 14.94 35.24
C ILE A 51 -6.14 13.97 36.37
N ASN A 52 -4.86 13.90 36.73
CA ASN A 52 -4.37 12.95 37.73
C ASN A 52 -4.39 13.47 39.18
N GLY A 53 -4.88 14.69 39.44
CA GLY A 53 -5.22 15.16 40.79
C GLY A 53 -4.07 15.17 41.82
N LEU A 54 -2.82 15.26 41.37
CA LEU A 54 -1.64 15.20 42.25
C LEU A 54 -1.31 16.58 42.84
N TYR A 55 -1.15 16.64 44.17
CA TYR A 55 -0.65 17.82 44.89
C TYR A 55 0.78 18.16 44.44
N ILE A 56 0.98 19.34 43.87
CA ILE A 56 2.27 19.86 43.42
C ILE A 56 2.90 20.65 44.58
N LEU A 57 4.15 20.37 44.94
CA LEU A 57 4.87 21.16 45.96
C LEU A 57 5.17 22.58 45.43
N PRO A 58 5.25 23.62 46.28
CA PRO A 58 5.48 25.00 45.84
C PRO A 58 6.74 25.19 44.99
N GLU A 59 7.81 24.42 45.26
CA GLU A 59 9.04 24.44 44.45
C GLU A 59 8.84 23.83 43.05
N GLU A 60 8.01 22.79 42.94
CA GLU A 60 7.64 22.13 41.68
C GLU A 60 6.73 23.03 40.84
N PHE A 61 5.82 23.79 41.48
CA PHE A 61 5.00 24.80 40.82
C PHE A 61 5.85 25.95 40.27
N ALA A 62 6.87 26.40 41.01
CA ALA A 62 7.80 27.42 40.55
C ALA A 62 8.61 26.97 39.32
N PHE A 63 8.96 25.67 39.25
CA PHE A 63 9.69 25.08 38.12
C PHE A 63 8.81 24.88 36.88
N ILE A 64 7.58 24.36 37.05
CA ILE A 64 6.60 24.23 35.94
C ILE A 64 6.22 25.62 35.41
N LYS A 65 6.07 26.60 36.28
CA LYS A 65 5.83 28.00 35.88
C LYS A 65 6.99 28.56 35.07
N ARG A 66 8.25 28.22 35.39
CA ARG A 66 9.43 28.58 34.57
C ARG A 66 9.41 27.89 33.20
N TYR A 67 9.07 26.60 33.15
CA TYR A 67 8.94 25.85 31.90
C TYR A 67 7.85 26.43 30.98
N VAL A 68 6.67 26.72 31.54
CA VAL A 68 5.56 27.35 30.81
C VAL A 68 5.93 28.77 30.38
N THR A 69 6.62 29.55 31.23
CA THR A 69 7.08 30.91 30.89
C THR A 69 8.15 30.88 29.79
N ALA A 70 9.06 29.90 29.80
CA ALA A 70 10.07 29.74 28.75
C ALA A 70 9.46 29.30 27.42
N ALA A 71 8.50 28.37 27.44
CA ALA A 71 7.74 27.98 26.25
C ALA A 71 6.89 29.14 25.71
N ASP A 72 6.29 29.94 26.59
CA ASP A 72 5.48 31.10 26.24
C ASP A 72 6.33 32.31 25.79
N SER A 73 7.58 32.42 26.23
CA SER A 73 8.57 33.40 25.75
C SER A 73 9.13 33.00 24.37
N PHE A 74 9.33 31.69 24.14
CA PHE A 74 9.69 31.13 22.84
C PHE A 74 8.57 31.31 21.80
N LEU A 75 7.31 31.22 22.23
CA LEU A 75 6.13 31.53 21.42
C LEU A 75 5.95 33.03 21.09
N ARG A 76 6.74 33.92 21.71
CA ARG A 76 6.67 35.39 21.53
C ARG A 76 7.91 35.98 20.84
N ASP A 77 8.80 35.16 20.29
CA ASP A 77 10.06 35.56 19.60
C ASP A 77 11.01 36.44 20.43
N ASP A 78 11.03 36.30 21.76
CA ASP A 78 12.02 36.99 22.61
C ASP A 78 13.24 36.07 22.85
N LEU A 79 14.18 36.07 21.88
CA LEU A 79 15.35 35.18 21.77
C LEU A 79 16.48 35.43 22.79
N SER A 80 16.22 36.13 23.90
CA SER A 80 17.25 36.43 24.90
C SER A 80 17.43 35.38 26.01
N SER A 81 16.59 34.34 26.05
CA SER A 81 16.74 33.24 27.03
C SER A 81 16.95 31.88 26.35
N SER A 82 18.04 31.74 25.60
CA SER A 82 18.48 30.48 24.99
C SER A 82 19.24 29.58 25.96
N ASP A 83 18.68 29.31 27.14
CA ASP A 83 19.25 28.33 28.09
C ASP A 83 18.21 27.25 28.41
N PHE A 84 17.77 26.54 27.37
CA PHE A 84 17.15 25.23 27.54
C PHE A 84 18.06 24.20 26.87
N LEU A 85 18.98 23.63 27.65
CA LEU A 85 19.93 22.63 27.16
C LEU A 85 19.28 21.24 27.19
N LEU A 86 19.66 20.37 26.24
CA LEU A 86 19.30 18.94 26.17
C LEU A 86 19.43 18.23 27.53
N ARG A 87 20.38 18.69 28.35
CA ARG A 87 20.59 18.23 29.73
C ARG A 87 19.37 18.43 30.64
N ASP A 88 18.65 19.53 30.53
CA ASP A 88 17.51 19.86 31.40
C ASP A 88 16.27 19.03 31.05
N TYR A 89 16.08 18.72 29.76
CA TYR A 89 15.09 17.75 29.29
C TYR A 89 15.40 16.32 29.77
N LEU A 90 16.65 15.89 29.66
CA LEU A 90 17.09 14.57 30.13
C LEU A 90 17.00 14.43 31.66
N LEU A 91 17.24 15.51 32.40
CA LEU A 91 17.09 15.55 33.86
C LEU A 91 15.61 15.45 34.28
N PHE A 92 14.72 16.15 33.58
CA PHE A 92 13.27 16.07 33.78
C PHE A 92 12.74 14.66 33.49
N ARG A 93 13.18 14.02 32.41
CA ARG A 93 12.88 12.62 32.03
C ARG A 93 13.30 11.64 33.12
N ASP A 94 14.51 11.79 33.64
CA ASP A 94 15.05 10.87 34.65
C ASP A 94 14.36 11.03 36.01
N LEU A 95 13.93 12.24 36.36
CA LEU A 95 13.15 12.53 37.57
C LEU A 95 11.71 11.99 37.48
N THR A 96 11.04 12.14 36.34
CA THR A 96 9.69 11.58 36.12
C THR A 96 9.70 10.05 36.07
N ARG A 97 10.70 9.45 35.42
CA ARG A 97 10.94 7.98 35.40
C ARG A 97 11.07 7.40 36.81
N LYS A 98 11.88 8.02 37.67
CA LYS A 98 12.15 7.50 39.03
C LYS A 98 10.98 7.68 39.99
N LYS A 99 10.17 8.74 39.85
CA LYS A 99 9.13 9.10 40.82
C LYS A 99 7.76 8.47 40.52
N PHE A 100 7.46 8.14 39.25
CA PHE A 100 6.11 7.72 38.84
C PHE A 100 6.00 6.35 38.16
N ASN A 101 7.11 5.63 37.99
CA ASN A 101 7.13 4.25 37.47
C ASN A 101 6.37 4.06 36.13
N ILE A 102 6.49 5.04 35.23
CA ILE A 102 5.80 5.05 33.92
C ILE A 102 6.55 4.16 32.92
N PRO A 103 5.88 3.27 32.16
CA PRO A 103 6.50 2.41 31.14
C PRO A 103 7.13 3.21 29.99
N VAL A 104 8.19 2.64 29.38
CA VAL A 104 9.07 3.25 28.36
C VAL A 104 8.33 3.64 27.06
N ASP A 105 7.14 3.09 26.84
CA ASP A 105 6.55 2.97 25.52
C ASP A 105 5.83 4.26 25.05
N GLU A 106 5.35 5.11 25.98
CA GLU A 106 4.52 6.28 25.61
C GLU A 106 5.31 7.59 25.45
N VAL A 107 6.51 7.72 26.03
CA VAL A 107 7.30 8.96 25.99
C VAL A 107 8.47 8.88 25.00
N SER A 108 8.92 7.67 24.64
CA SER A 108 10.21 7.47 23.96
C SER A 108 10.19 7.70 22.45
N LEU A 109 9.09 7.45 21.75
CA LEU A 109 9.13 7.38 20.29
C LEU A 109 9.13 8.77 19.63
N ASN A 110 8.26 9.69 20.07
CA ASN A 110 8.12 10.98 19.39
C ASN A 110 9.22 11.98 19.77
N GLY A 111 9.69 12.00 21.03
CA GLY A 111 10.73 12.94 21.47
C GLY A 111 12.14 12.58 20.99
N TYR A 112 12.45 11.28 20.87
CA TYR A 112 13.77 10.80 20.45
C TYR A 112 13.96 10.91 18.93
N ILE A 113 12.92 10.57 18.15
CA ILE A 113 12.90 10.76 16.70
C ILE A 113 12.99 12.26 16.35
N TYR A 114 12.28 13.11 17.08
CA TYR A 114 12.28 14.56 16.84
C TYR A 114 13.63 15.21 17.15
N ALA A 115 14.25 14.91 18.30
CA ALA A 115 15.57 15.45 18.66
C ALA A 115 16.68 15.01 17.68
N ASN A 116 16.66 13.77 17.20
CA ASN A 116 17.64 13.27 16.25
C ASN A 116 17.42 13.81 14.82
N SER A 117 16.17 14.04 14.41
CA SER A 117 15.85 14.70 13.14
C SER A 117 16.38 16.14 13.05
N LEU A 118 16.42 16.85 14.19
CA LEU A 118 16.96 18.22 14.30
C LEU A 118 18.49 18.26 14.23
N THR A 119 19.16 17.28 14.84
CA THR A 119 20.62 17.18 14.80
C THR A 119 21.11 16.83 13.39
N LEU A 120 20.44 15.90 12.71
CA LEU A 120 20.75 15.53 11.32
C LEU A 120 20.45 16.68 10.35
N ARG A 121 19.35 17.41 10.54
CA ARG A 121 19.04 18.61 9.74
C ARG A 121 20.19 19.63 9.78
N ASN A 122 20.77 19.89 10.94
CA ASN A 122 21.90 20.80 11.08
C ASN A 122 23.17 20.29 10.36
N GLU A 123 23.46 18.99 10.38
CA GLU A 123 24.63 18.42 9.71
C GLU A 123 24.52 18.40 8.18
N TYR A 124 23.33 18.16 7.63
CA TYR A 124 23.09 18.10 6.19
C TYR A 124 22.88 19.49 5.55
N GLU A 125 22.27 20.44 6.27
CA GLU A 125 22.20 21.85 5.84
C GLU A 125 23.61 22.48 5.78
N LEU A 126 24.54 22.07 6.66
CA LEU A 126 25.97 22.44 6.59
C LEU A 126 26.69 21.85 5.37
N GLN A 127 26.16 20.77 4.78
CA GLN A 127 26.67 20.13 3.56
C GLN A 127 25.91 20.56 2.29
N GLY A 128 24.95 21.49 2.41
CA GLY A 128 24.19 22.03 1.28
C GLY A 128 23.12 21.08 0.71
N ILE A 129 22.67 20.10 1.49
CA ILE A 129 21.64 19.14 1.12
C ILE A 129 20.31 19.57 1.75
N GLU A 130 19.24 19.74 0.95
CA GLU A 130 17.92 20.14 1.45
C GLU A 130 17.26 19.01 2.28
N PHE A 131 16.63 19.36 3.41
CA PHE A 131 16.02 18.39 4.35
C PHE A 131 14.93 17.50 3.72
N GLN A 132 14.32 17.92 2.61
CA GLN A 132 13.34 17.11 1.88
C GLN A 132 13.96 15.89 1.19
N ASP A 133 15.28 15.86 1.01
CA ASP A 133 16.01 14.74 0.41
C ASP A 133 16.54 13.73 1.44
N ILE A 134 16.38 13.97 2.74
CA ILE A 134 16.80 13.05 3.80
C ILE A 134 15.77 11.92 3.91
N CYS A 135 16.11 10.76 3.38
CA CYS A 135 15.27 9.57 3.49
C CYS A 135 15.35 9.02 4.92
N ALA A 136 14.32 8.29 5.36
CA ALA A 136 14.36 7.48 6.59
C ALA A 136 15.60 6.55 6.67
N TYR A 137 16.23 6.29 5.52
CA TYR A 137 17.50 5.61 5.35
C TYR A 137 18.69 6.33 6.05
N ASP A 138 18.80 7.66 5.92
CA ASP A 138 19.95 8.44 6.41
C ASP A 138 19.95 8.59 7.94
N VAL A 139 18.76 8.72 8.54
CA VAL A 139 18.56 8.75 10.00
C VAL A 139 18.98 7.42 10.64
N LEU A 140 18.68 6.30 9.98
CA LEU A 140 18.98 4.97 10.49
C LEU A 140 20.44 4.54 10.25
N GLU A 141 21.07 5.06 9.20
CA GLU A 141 22.51 4.89 8.96
C GLU A 141 23.35 5.63 10.00
N ALA A 142 22.89 6.80 10.47
CA ALA A 142 23.51 7.53 11.58
C ALA A 142 23.37 6.79 12.92
N GLU A 143 22.21 6.19 13.22
CA GLU A 143 22.02 5.34 14.42
C GLU A 143 22.97 4.13 14.44
N TYR A 144 23.22 3.52 13.29
CA TYR A 144 24.18 2.41 13.15
C TYR A 144 25.63 2.85 13.37
N ARG A 145 26.04 3.98 12.77
CA ARG A 145 27.40 4.53 12.96
C ARG A 145 27.70 4.84 14.44
N LEU A 146 26.74 5.42 15.15
CA LEU A 146 26.85 5.67 16.60
C LEU A 146 26.86 4.40 17.45
N LYS A 147 26.06 3.37 17.13
CA LYS A 147 26.09 2.06 17.84
C LYS A 147 27.38 1.28 17.57
N LYS A 148 27.93 1.38 16.36
CA LYS A 148 29.24 0.83 15.99
C LYS A 148 30.37 1.50 16.76
N GLU A 149 30.28 2.81 17.01
CA GLU A 149 31.22 3.56 17.85
C GLU A 149 31.11 3.19 19.35
N GLN A 150 29.92 2.84 19.84
CA GLN A 150 29.70 2.42 21.24
C GLN A 150 30.10 0.95 21.52
N LEU A 151 30.32 0.13 20.48
CA LEU A 151 30.73 -1.29 20.57
C LEU A 151 31.96 -1.56 19.67
N PRO A 152 33.14 -1.00 19.99
CA PRO A 152 34.29 -1.09 19.10
C PRO A 152 34.83 -2.53 19.01
N GLY A 153 35.03 -3.03 17.78
CA GLY A 153 35.70 -4.30 17.49
C GLY A 153 34.80 -5.50 17.15
N LYS A 154 33.48 -5.33 16.96
CA LYS A 154 32.53 -6.46 16.75
C LYS A 154 31.79 -6.50 15.41
N PHE A 155 32.05 -5.57 14.48
CA PHE A 155 31.34 -5.51 13.18
C PHE A 155 32.35 -5.38 12.02
N ASP A 156 32.43 -6.40 11.16
CA ASP A 156 33.29 -6.40 9.97
C ASP A 156 32.60 -5.75 8.75
N SER A 157 33.40 -5.13 7.87
CA SER A 157 33.02 -4.10 6.89
C SER A 157 32.26 -4.58 5.64
N SER A 158 31.67 -5.77 5.65
CA SER A 158 30.94 -6.32 4.49
C SER A 158 29.41 -6.11 4.52
N SER A 159 28.91 -5.19 5.36
CA SER A 159 27.54 -5.21 5.88
C SER A 159 26.60 -4.07 5.44
N ASP A 160 26.79 -3.43 4.29
CA ASP A 160 25.84 -2.39 3.83
C ASP A 160 24.50 -2.97 3.36
N PHE A 161 24.50 -4.20 2.81
CA PHE A 161 23.27 -4.90 2.39
C PHE A 161 22.43 -5.41 3.58
N LEU A 162 23.09 -5.75 4.71
CA LEU A 162 22.45 -6.27 5.93
C LEU A 162 21.70 -5.18 6.72
N LEU A 163 22.05 -3.91 6.52
CA LEU A 163 21.49 -2.79 7.27
C LEU A 163 20.02 -2.52 6.90
N ARG A 164 19.71 -2.57 5.60
CA ARG A 164 18.33 -2.37 5.10
C ARG A 164 17.40 -3.49 5.58
N ASP A 165 17.90 -4.73 5.60
CA ASP A 165 17.14 -5.89 6.10
C ASP A 165 17.02 -5.85 7.63
N TYR A 166 18.07 -5.54 8.39
CA TYR A 166 18.05 -5.45 9.86
C TYR A 166 17.07 -4.37 10.37
N LEU A 167 17.05 -3.21 9.74
CA LEU A 167 16.15 -2.10 10.09
C LEU A 167 14.69 -2.41 9.74
N LEU A 168 14.46 -3.09 8.61
CA LEU A 168 13.16 -3.61 8.21
C LEU A 168 12.72 -4.80 9.10
N PHE A 169 13.67 -5.57 9.63
CA PHE A 169 13.45 -6.71 10.51
C PHE A 169 13.19 -6.28 11.95
N ARG A 170 13.85 -5.26 12.53
CA ARG A 170 13.79 -4.89 13.96
C ARG A 170 12.36 -4.78 14.53
N ASP A 171 11.45 -4.16 13.79
CA ASP A 171 10.07 -3.98 14.24
C ASP A 171 9.21 -5.24 13.97
N LEU A 172 9.58 -6.03 12.96
CA LEU A 172 8.99 -7.34 12.68
C LEU A 172 9.52 -8.42 13.63
N THR A 173 10.76 -8.35 14.09
CA THR A 173 11.41 -9.34 14.96
C THR A 173 10.93 -9.24 16.38
N ARG A 174 10.66 -8.03 16.89
CA ARG A 174 10.01 -7.85 18.20
C ARG A 174 8.69 -8.63 18.31
N LYS A 175 7.97 -8.85 17.20
CA LYS A 175 6.78 -9.72 17.13
C LYS A 175 7.09 -11.16 16.67
N LYS A 176 7.93 -11.35 15.65
CA LYS A 176 8.25 -12.66 15.02
C LYS A 176 9.18 -13.54 15.88
N PHE A 177 9.94 -12.92 16.78
CA PHE A 177 10.74 -13.55 17.83
C PHE A 177 10.14 -13.32 19.21
N ASN A 178 8.82 -13.09 19.29
CA ASN A 178 8.11 -13.29 20.53
C ASN A 178 8.17 -14.79 20.84
N ILE A 179 9.29 -15.23 21.42
CA ILE A 179 9.53 -16.60 21.87
C ILE A 179 8.33 -16.93 22.74
N PRO A 180 7.41 -17.81 22.31
CA PRO A 180 6.34 -18.23 23.16
C PRO A 180 7.01 -18.89 24.37
N VAL A 181 6.93 -18.23 25.51
CA VAL A 181 7.46 -18.73 26.77
C VAL A 181 6.51 -19.86 27.18
N ASP A 182 6.73 -21.06 26.66
CA ASP A 182 6.17 -22.26 27.28
C ASP A 182 6.92 -22.45 28.59
N GLU A 183 6.36 -21.93 29.68
CA GLU A 183 6.93 -21.98 31.04
C GLU A 183 7.34 -23.41 31.45
N VAL A 184 6.70 -24.43 30.89
CA VAL A 184 6.95 -25.85 31.21
C VAL A 184 8.27 -26.38 30.59
N LEU A 185 8.72 -25.82 29.45
CA LEU A 185 9.92 -26.27 28.71
C LEU A 185 11.19 -25.50 29.09
N LEU A 186 11.07 -24.41 29.85
CA LEU A 186 12.14 -23.46 30.13
C LEU A 186 12.73 -23.58 31.53
N ASN A 187 12.32 -24.58 32.30
CA ASN A 187 12.79 -24.75 33.67
C ASN A 187 14.30 -25.09 33.67
N GLY A 188 15.09 -24.19 34.27
CA GLY A 188 16.56 -24.23 34.24
C GLY A 188 17.23 -23.47 33.06
N TYR A 189 16.46 -22.99 32.07
CA TYR A 189 16.98 -22.21 30.93
C TYR A 189 16.91 -20.69 31.11
N ILE A 190 16.24 -20.20 32.16
CA ILE A 190 16.03 -18.77 32.44
C ILE A 190 16.85 -18.31 33.65
N TYR A 191 17.14 -17.01 33.72
CA TYR A 191 17.70 -16.42 34.94
C TYR A 191 16.71 -16.48 36.11
N ALA A 192 17.21 -16.59 37.33
CA ALA A 192 16.37 -16.55 38.52
C ALA A 192 15.60 -15.21 38.59
N ASN A 193 14.30 -15.27 38.85
CA ASN A 193 13.39 -14.11 38.91
C ASN A 193 13.30 -13.28 37.60
N SER A 194 13.57 -13.88 36.45
CA SER A 194 13.46 -13.24 35.14
C SER A 194 12.77 -14.15 34.12
N LEU A 195 12.13 -13.55 33.12
CA LEU A 195 11.61 -14.26 31.94
C LEU A 195 12.66 -14.34 30.81
N THR A 196 13.89 -13.87 31.06
CA THR A 196 14.96 -13.88 30.06
C THR A 196 15.74 -15.19 30.12
N LEU A 197 16.00 -15.77 28.94
CA LEU A 197 16.89 -16.92 28.76
C LEU A 197 18.32 -16.61 29.18
N LYS A 198 18.98 -17.58 29.82
CA LYS A 198 20.43 -17.54 30.04
C LYS A 198 21.14 -17.45 28.71
N ASN A 199 21.98 -16.42 28.55
CA ASN A 199 22.66 -16.12 27.30
C ASN A 199 24.10 -15.69 27.56
N LYS A 200 24.97 -15.88 26.56
CA LYS A 200 26.40 -15.59 26.64
C LYS A 200 26.73 -14.09 26.79
N TYR A 201 25.76 -13.22 26.57
CA TYR A 201 25.90 -11.78 26.73
C TYR A 201 25.58 -11.29 28.13
N GLU A 202 24.96 -12.14 28.96
CA GLU A 202 24.44 -11.77 30.28
C GLU A 202 23.45 -10.59 30.25
N LEU A 203 22.80 -10.37 29.10
CA LEU A 203 21.82 -9.31 28.90
C LEU A 203 20.41 -9.80 29.20
N GLN A 204 19.50 -8.87 29.54
CA GLN A 204 18.09 -9.17 29.80
C GLN A 204 17.15 -8.18 29.11
N GLY A 205 15.88 -8.54 29.00
CA GLY A 205 14.86 -7.66 28.41
C GLY A 205 15.13 -7.31 26.94
N ILE A 206 14.86 -6.06 26.56
CA ILE A 206 14.90 -5.62 25.16
C ILE A 206 16.32 -5.67 24.55
N GLU A 207 17.35 -5.40 25.36
CA GLU A 207 18.74 -5.42 24.89
C GLU A 207 19.16 -6.83 24.44
N PHE A 208 18.72 -7.86 25.17
CA PHE A 208 18.91 -9.24 24.79
C PHE A 208 18.13 -9.60 23.51
N GLN A 209 16.89 -9.15 23.38
CA GLN A 209 16.07 -9.42 22.20
C GLN A 209 16.69 -8.84 20.92
N ASP A 210 17.16 -7.59 20.99
CA ASP A 210 17.76 -6.90 19.85
C ASP A 210 19.07 -7.58 19.41
N ILE A 211 19.98 -7.95 20.35
CA ILE A 211 21.24 -8.61 19.99
C ILE A 211 21.02 -10.05 19.49
N CYS A 212 20.09 -10.80 20.10
CA CYS A 212 19.75 -12.15 19.66
C CYS A 212 19.17 -12.15 18.24
N ALA A 213 18.30 -11.19 17.92
CA ALA A 213 17.75 -11.06 16.57
C ALA A 213 18.84 -10.73 15.54
N TYR A 214 19.80 -9.87 15.90
CA TYR A 214 20.95 -9.55 15.05
C TYR A 214 21.82 -10.79 14.76
N ASP A 215 22.21 -11.54 15.80
CA ASP A 215 23.04 -12.74 15.64
C ASP A 215 22.39 -13.78 14.73
N VAL A 216 21.08 -14.00 14.91
CA VAL A 216 20.32 -14.96 14.10
C VAL A 216 20.28 -14.52 12.64
N LEU A 217 20.06 -13.23 12.37
CA LEU A 217 20.08 -12.68 11.01
C LEU A 217 21.44 -12.84 10.33
N GLU A 218 22.52 -12.52 11.05
CA GLU A 218 23.88 -12.68 10.55
C GLU A 218 24.18 -14.16 10.25
N ALA A 219 23.78 -15.06 11.15
CA ALA A 219 23.94 -16.50 10.96
C ALA A 219 23.10 -17.05 9.80
N GLU A 220 21.86 -16.60 9.64
CA GLU A 220 21.00 -16.93 8.48
C GLU A 220 21.67 -16.54 7.16
N TYR A 221 22.24 -15.34 7.10
CA TYR A 221 22.96 -14.87 5.91
C TYR A 221 24.19 -15.71 5.58
N ARG A 222 24.97 -16.10 6.61
CA ARG A 222 26.11 -17.01 6.46
C ARG A 222 25.69 -18.39 5.96
N LEU A 223 24.69 -19.00 6.60
CA LEU A 223 24.19 -20.34 6.28
C LEU A 223 23.66 -20.44 4.84
N LYS A 224 23.08 -19.35 4.30
CA LYS A 224 22.63 -19.30 2.90
C LYS A 224 23.76 -19.30 1.87
N LYS A 225 25.00 -19.05 2.28
CA LYS A 225 26.19 -19.11 1.41
C LYS A 225 26.97 -20.41 1.53
N GLU A 226 26.68 -21.21 2.55
CA GLU A 226 27.31 -22.51 2.73
C GLU A 226 26.82 -23.50 1.68
N PRO A 227 27.68 -24.42 1.21
CA PRO A 227 27.25 -25.48 0.31
C PRO A 227 26.22 -26.38 1.02
N LEU A 228 25.20 -26.80 0.27
CA LEU A 228 24.19 -27.72 0.79
C LEU A 228 24.82 -29.07 1.16
N PRO A 229 24.37 -29.72 2.24
CA PRO A 229 24.87 -31.03 2.61
C PRO A 229 24.41 -32.10 1.61
N GLU A 230 25.18 -33.18 1.50
CA GLU A 230 24.76 -34.33 0.68
C GLU A 230 23.55 -35.05 1.28
N LYS A 231 23.47 -35.08 2.62
CA LYS A 231 22.41 -35.75 3.39
C LYS A 231 21.71 -34.77 4.32
N PHE A 232 20.37 -34.76 4.29
CA PHE A 232 19.55 -34.01 5.22
C PHE A 232 19.03 -34.96 6.31
N ASP A 233 19.43 -34.70 7.55
CA ASP A 233 18.98 -35.45 8.72
C ASP A 233 19.02 -34.58 9.99
N SER A 234 18.68 -35.17 11.13
CA SER A 234 18.61 -34.50 12.42
C SER A 234 19.98 -33.97 12.88
N SER A 235 21.09 -34.52 12.39
CA SER A 235 22.43 -33.99 12.67
C SER A 235 22.62 -32.64 11.97
N TYR A 236 22.11 -32.49 10.74
CA TYR A 236 22.11 -31.23 10.02
C TYR A 236 21.17 -30.20 10.68
N LEU A 237 20.00 -30.61 11.15
CA LEU A 237 19.12 -29.72 11.92
C LEU A 237 19.80 -29.17 13.19
N LYS A 238 20.53 -30.02 13.93
CA LYS A 238 21.32 -29.62 15.11
C LYS A 238 22.47 -28.68 14.72
N TYR A 239 23.12 -28.93 13.58
CA TYR A 239 24.14 -28.04 13.02
C TYR A 239 23.57 -26.65 12.73
N LEU A 240 22.43 -26.56 12.03
CA LEU A 240 21.78 -25.27 11.75
C LEU A 240 21.42 -24.53 13.04
N HIS A 241 20.84 -25.22 14.02
CA HIS A 241 20.55 -24.63 15.33
C HIS A 241 21.81 -24.15 16.03
N LYS A 242 22.91 -24.90 15.96
CA LYS A 242 24.20 -24.46 16.50
C LYS A 242 24.65 -23.17 15.83
N CYS A 243 24.73 -23.15 14.50
CA CYS A 243 25.19 -21.97 13.75
C CYS A 243 24.34 -20.72 13.99
N LEU A 244 23.02 -20.88 14.17
CA LEU A 244 22.09 -19.78 14.45
C LEU A 244 22.27 -19.18 15.84
N PHE A 245 22.62 -20.00 16.83
CA PHE A 245 22.56 -19.60 18.24
C PHE A 245 23.90 -19.72 18.98
N GLU A 246 24.99 -20.11 18.31
CA GLU A 246 26.30 -20.34 18.95
C GLU A 246 26.85 -19.09 19.63
N LYS A 247 26.56 -17.89 19.12
CA LYS A 247 26.98 -16.63 19.74
C LYS A 247 26.11 -16.28 20.96
N THR A 248 24.86 -16.73 20.98
CA THR A 248 23.84 -16.33 21.96
C THR A 248 23.69 -17.32 23.13
N PHE A 249 23.65 -18.64 22.86
CA PHE A 249 23.34 -19.68 23.85
C PHE A 249 24.45 -20.70 24.00
N GLU A 250 24.70 -21.15 25.24
CA GLU A 250 25.66 -22.24 25.52
C GLU A 250 25.19 -23.60 24.97
N TRP A 251 23.88 -23.83 24.99
CA TRP A 251 23.23 -25.07 24.55
C TRP A 251 22.91 -25.10 23.05
N ALA A 252 23.50 -24.20 22.25
CA ALA A 252 23.26 -24.16 20.80
C ALA A 252 23.61 -25.51 20.13
N GLY A 253 22.62 -26.15 19.50
CA GLY A 253 22.76 -27.46 18.84
C GLY A 253 22.39 -28.65 19.73
N HIS A 254 22.07 -28.42 21.01
CA HIS A 254 21.64 -29.46 21.94
C HIS A 254 20.11 -29.54 21.99
N THR A 255 19.59 -30.77 21.92
CA THR A 255 18.16 -31.04 22.02
C THR A 255 17.71 -31.10 23.48
N CYS A 256 16.45 -30.71 23.76
CA CYS A 256 15.93 -30.57 25.12
C CYS A 256 15.49 -31.90 25.77
N ASP A 257 15.69 -33.03 25.08
CA ASP A 257 15.55 -34.38 25.62
C ASP A 257 16.76 -34.83 26.44
N ILE A 258 17.87 -34.09 26.40
CA ILE A 258 19.11 -34.39 27.11
C ILE A 258 19.39 -33.25 28.12
N PRO A 259 19.71 -33.55 29.39
CA PRO A 259 20.08 -32.52 30.35
C PRO A 259 21.32 -31.74 29.88
N PHE A 260 21.28 -30.42 29.98
CA PHE A 260 22.41 -29.55 29.67
C PHE A 260 22.94 -28.89 30.95
N THR A 261 24.26 -28.93 31.13
CA THR A 261 24.94 -28.28 32.26
C THR A 261 25.56 -26.97 31.77
N PHE A 262 25.11 -25.85 32.34
CA PHE A 262 25.66 -24.52 32.08
C PHE A 262 27.03 -24.33 32.75
N LEU A 263 27.81 -23.35 32.26
CA LEU A 263 29.07 -22.95 32.87
C LEU A 263 28.93 -22.47 34.33
N ASP A 264 27.75 -21.95 34.70
CA ASP A 264 27.42 -21.56 36.08
C ASP A 264 27.12 -22.75 37.02
N GLY A 265 27.20 -23.98 36.51
CA GLY A 265 26.98 -25.22 37.25
C GLY A 265 25.51 -25.65 37.36
N THR A 266 24.57 -24.86 36.86
CA THR A 266 23.15 -25.23 36.84
C THR A 266 22.84 -26.24 35.73
N VAL A 267 21.84 -27.10 35.94
CA VAL A 267 21.45 -28.15 35.00
C VAL A 267 19.98 -27.99 34.62
N THR A 268 19.67 -28.19 33.34
CA THR A 268 18.30 -28.09 32.81
C THR A 268 17.46 -29.32 33.14
N THR A 269 16.13 -29.15 33.19
CA THR A 269 15.21 -30.27 33.35
C THR A 269 14.77 -30.84 32.00
N VAL A 270 14.64 -32.16 31.92
CA VAL A 270 14.13 -32.84 30.71
C VAL A 270 12.61 -33.04 30.82
N PRO A 271 11.85 -32.80 29.73
CA PRO A 271 10.41 -33.07 29.70
C PRO A 271 10.07 -34.53 30.00
N VAL A 272 9.05 -34.77 30.83
CA VAL A 272 8.54 -36.12 31.11
C VAL A 272 7.86 -36.67 29.85
N ASN A 273 8.13 -37.92 29.48
CA ASN A 273 7.66 -38.59 28.26
C ASN A 273 8.13 -37.95 26.93
N ASN A 274 9.41 -37.56 26.85
CA ASN A 274 9.97 -37.05 25.59
C ASN A 274 10.04 -38.18 24.52
N LYS A 275 9.59 -37.87 23.30
CA LYS A 275 9.71 -38.73 22.10
C LYS A 275 10.60 -38.08 21.04
N ILE A 276 11.49 -37.18 21.47
CA ILE A 276 12.27 -36.33 20.55
C ILE A 276 13.23 -37.20 19.75
N LYS A 277 14.00 -38.06 20.41
CA LYS A 277 14.92 -39.00 19.74
C LYS A 277 14.21 -39.88 18.70
N ASP A 278 13.19 -40.63 19.10
CA ASP A 278 12.44 -41.52 18.21
C ASP A 278 11.79 -40.76 17.05
N GLY A 279 11.30 -39.55 17.32
CA GLY A 279 10.71 -38.67 16.31
C GLY A 279 11.72 -38.17 15.29
N LEU A 280 12.92 -37.79 15.73
CA LEU A 280 14.01 -37.37 14.84
C LEU A 280 14.51 -38.54 14.00
N GLU A 281 14.69 -39.73 14.58
CA GLU A 281 15.08 -40.94 13.83
C GLU A 281 14.05 -41.29 12.75
N ARG A 282 12.75 -41.14 13.05
CA ARG A 282 11.69 -41.33 12.05
C ARG A 282 11.77 -40.32 10.91
N ILE A 283 12.05 -39.04 11.20
CA ILE A 283 12.20 -38.02 10.14
C ILE A 283 13.42 -38.34 9.28
N ASP A 284 14.53 -38.74 9.89
CA ASP A 284 15.76 -39.13 9.18
C ASP A 284 15.50 -40.31 8.24
N GLN A 285 14.71 -41.29 8.68
CA GLN A 285 14.29 -42.41 7.85
C GLN A 285 13.44 -41.96 6.66
N ILE A 286 12.43 -41.09 6.88
CA ILE A 286 11.58 -40.56 5.80
C ILE A 286 12.44 -39.82 4.77
N LEU A 287 13.36 -38.97 5.22
CA LEU A 287 14.25 -38.20 4.35
C LEU A 287 15.17 -39.11 3.52
N ALA A 288 15.73 -40.15 4.13
CA ALA A 288 16.56 -41.13 3.44
C ALA A 288 15.77 -41.94 2.40
N GLU A 289 14.60 -42.47 2.77
CA GLU A 289 13.73 -43.25 1.88
C GLU A 289 13.23 -42.44 0.68
N LYS A 290 13.02 -41.13 0.87
CA LYS A 290 12.55 -40.20 -0.18
C LYS A 290 13.68 -39.46 -0.87
N ASN A 291 14.94 -39.89 -0.71
CA ASN A 291 16.12 -39.28 -1.34
C ASN A 291 16.19 -37.75 -1.15
N ASN A 292 16.00 -37.28 0.09
CA ASN A 292 15.93 -35.87 0.46
C ASN A 292 14.88 -35.07 -0.35
N LEU A 293 13.77 -35.73 -0.71
CA LEU A 293 12.67 -35.19 -1.52
C LEU A 293 13.05 -34.84 -2.98
N LYS A 294 14.21 -35.26 -3.45
CA LYS A 294 14.69 -35.00 -4.82
C LYS A 294 13.91 -35.84 -5.83
N GLY A 295 13.61 -35.24 -6.98
CA GLY A 295 12.94 -35.92 -8.10
C GLY A 295 11.42 -36.11 -7.93
N LEU A 296 10.82 -35.55 -6.88
CA LEU A 296 9.37 -35.54 -6.69
C LEU A 296 8.70 -34.48 -7.56
N SER A 297 7.46 -34.72 -7.99
CA SER A 297 6.63 -33.67 -8.57
C SER A 297 6.32 -32.59 -7.54
N HIS A 298 5.95 -31.37 -7.99
CA HIS A 298 5.70 -30.25 -7.08
C HIS A 298 4.61 -30.57 -6.05
N LYS A 299 3.54 -31.24 -6.47
CA LYS A 299 2.45 -31.68 -5.59
C LYS A 299 2.91 -32.70 -4.54
N GLU A 300 3.75 -33.66 -4.92
CA GLU A 300 4.32 -34.65 -3.99
C GLU A 300 5.30 -34.00 -3.02
N PHE A 301 6.17 -33.12 -3.52
CA PHE A 301 7.08 -32.32 -2.70
C PHE A 301 6.32 -31.50 -1.65
N VAL A 302 5.28 -30.76 -2.03
CA VAL A 302 4.44 -29.97 -1.12
C VAL A 302 3.86 -30.85 -0.01
N TYR A 303 3.34 -32.03 -0.36
CA TYR A 303 2.76 -32.96 0.61
C TYR A 303 3.81 -33.49 1.60
N GLU A 304 4.94 -34.02 1.10
CA GLU A 304 5.99 -34.61 1.93
C GLU A 304 6.69 -33.55 2.80
N ALA A 305 7.01 -32.38 2.23
CA ALA A 305 7.59 -31.26 2.96
C ALA A 305 6.66 -30.76 4.07
N SER A 306 5.35 -30.67 3.81
CA SER A 306 4.35 -30.30 4.82
C SER A 306 4.29 -31.31 5.96
N MET A 307 4.37 -32.61 5.64
CA MET A 307 4.35 -33.68 6.63
C MET A 307 5.60 -33.64 7.51
N ILE A 308 6.79 -33.50 6.92
CA ILE A 308 8.05 -33.38 7.65
C ILE A 308 8.04 -32.13 8.55
N PHE A 309 7.62 -30.98 8.03
CA PHE A 309 7.55 -29.76 8.82
C PHE A 309 6.55 -29.84 9.98
N ALA A 310 5.40 -30.49 9.77
CA ALA A 310 4.44 -30.76 10.83
C ALA A 310 5.00 -31.70 11.91
N LEU A 311 5.75 -32.75 11.51
CA LEU A 311 6.43 -33.64 12.45
C LEU A 311 7.44 -32.86 13.30
N PHE A 312 8.31 -32.06 12.68
CA PHE A 312 9.25 -31.20 13.41
C PHE A 312 8.55 -30.22 14.36
N SER A 313 7.46 -29.58 13.90
CA SER A 313 6.67 -28.64 14.70
C SER A 313 6.02 -29.30 15.92
N ASN A 314 5.62 -30.56 15.80
CA ASN A 314 5.06 -31.35 16.91
C ASN A 314 6.14 -31.84 17.88
N LEU A 315 7.35 -32.15 17.38
CA LEU A 315 8.45 -32.66 18.20
C LEU A 315 9.12 -31.58 19.06
N ARG A 316 9.33 -30.37 18.50
CA ARG A 316 10.05 -29.25 19.13
C ARG A 316 11.37 -29.69 19.80
N PRO A 317 12.34 -30.18 19.01
CA PRO A 317 13.56 -30.80 19.53
C PRO A 317 14.45 -29.88 20.39
N PHE A 318 14.33 -28.56 20.29
CA PHE A 318 15.14 -27.59 21.02
C PHE A 318 14.33 -26.84 22.07
N ALA A 319 14.99 -26.25 23.09
CA ALA A 319 14.32 -25.43 24.10
C ALA A 319 13.70 -24.16 23.49
N VAL A 320 14.47 -23.44 22.67
CA VAL A 320 14.04 -22.24 21.91
C VAL A 320 14.64 -22.31 20.51
N GLY A 321 14.14 -21.52 19.55
CA GLY A 321 14.74 -21.42 18.22
C GLY A 321 14.30 -22.48 17.21
N ASN A 322 13.38 -23.38 17.59
CA ASN A 322 12.84 -24.45 16.72
C ASN A 322 12.40 -23.93 15.35
N GLY A 323 11.56 -22.88 15.31
CA GLY A 323 11.03 -22.35 14.06
C GLY A 323 12.11 -21.79 13.13
N CYS A 324 13.19 -21.23 13.68
CA CYS A 324 14.30 -20.68 12.89
C CYS A 324 15.09 -21.81 12.21
N ALA A 325 15.52 -22.80 12.99
CA ALA A 325 16.24 -23.96 12.47
C ALA A 325 15.39 -24.76 11.47
N GLN A 326 14.10 -24.97 11.76
CA GLN A 326 13.18 -25.69 10.88
C GLN A 326 12.96 -24.97 9.54
N ARG A 327 12.80 -23.65 9.53
CA ARG A 327 12.59 -22.91 8.29
C ARG A 327 13.80 -23.00 7.36
N ILE A 328 15.00 -22.76 7.88
CA ILE A 328 16.23 -22.86 7.06
C ILE A 328 16.44 -24.29 6.57
N PHE A 329 16.20 -25.28 7.44
CA PHE A 329 16.27 -26.69 7.05
C PHE A 329 15.33 -26.99 5.87
N MET A 330 14.08 -26.50 5.93
CA MET A 330 13.12 -26.69 4.86
C MET A 330 13.44 -25.86 3.60
N GLU A 331 13.99 -24.64 3.74
CA GLU A 331 14.43 -23.84 2.60
C GLU A 331 15.55 -24.55 1.84
N GLN A 332 16.54 -25.10 2.55
CA GLN A 332 17.69 -25.79 1.96
C GLN A 332 17.33 -27.16 1.37
N ILE A 333 16.42 -27.92 1.99
CA ILE A 333 15.95 -29.17 1.38
C ILE A 333 15.11 -28.90 0.13
N ALA A 334 14.33 -27.81 0.10
CA ALA A 334 13.61 -27.38 -1.08
C ALA A 334 14.59 -27.03 -2.21
N GLU A 335 15.61 -26.23 -1.90
CA GLU A 335 16.66 -25.85 -2.85
C GLU A 335 17.37 -27.08 -3.43
N ALA A 336 17.76 -28.03 -2.57
CA ALA A 336 18.36 -29.28 -2.98
C ALA A 336 17.44 -30.15 -3.87
N ALA A 337 16.11 -30.01 -3.72
CA ALA A 337 15.09 -30.70 -4.50
C ALA A 337 14.67 -29.96 -5.78
N GLY A 338 15.22 -28.76 -6.04
CA GLY A 338 14.88 -27.94 -7.21
C GLY A 338 13.66 -27.03 -7.03
N TYR A 339 13.20 -26.84 -5.80
CA TYR A 339 12.12 -25.94 -5.43
C TYR A 339 12.63 -24.76 -4.60
N ARG A 340 11.79 -23.76 -4.38
CA ARG A 340 12.07 -22.65 -3.47
C ARG A 340 10.96 -22.59 -2.44
N LEU A 341 11.28 -22.25 -1.19
CA LEU A 341 10.28 -21.91 -0.17
C LEU A 341 10.55 -20.48 0.29
N ASP A 342 9.52 -19.64 0.30
CA ASP A 342 9.61 -18.27 0.81
C ASP A 342 8.74 -18.11 2.07
N PHE A 343 9.31 -18.37 3.25
CA PHE A 343 8.59 -18.19 4.50
C PHE A 343 8.37 -16.71 4.87
N SER A 344 8.94 -15.75 4.12
CA SER A 344 8.78 -14.31 4.41
C SER A 344 7.34 -13.83 4.18
N VAL A 345 6.59 -14.52 3.31
CA VAL A 345 5.20 -14.19 2.98
C VAL A 345 4.16 -14.88 3.88
N VAL A 346 4.61 -15.59 4.92
CA VAL A 346 3.74 -16.29 5.87
C VAL A 346 3.52 -15.45 7.13
N THR A 347 2.26 -15.15 7.45
CA THR A 347 1.93 -14.51 8.73
C THR A 347 2.11 -15.48 9.90
N GLU A 348 2.45 -14.94 11.07
CA GLU A 348 2.56 -15.73 12.29
C GLU A 348 1.25 -16.47 12.61
N GLN A 349 0.11 -15.80 12.44
CA GLN A 349 -1.19 -16.41 12.69
C GLN A 349 -1.48 -17.55 11.71
N ARG A 350 -1.08 -17.45 10.44
CA ARG A 350 -1.17 -18.56 9.47
C ARG A 350 -0.32 -19.75 9.92
N MET A 351 0.93 -19.50 10.30
CA MET A 351 1.84 -20.55 10.78
C MET A 351 1.28 -21.25 12.02
N ARG A 352 0.88 -20.48 13.04
CA ARG A 352 0.25 -21.01 14.26
C ARG A 352 -1.01 -21.82 13.94
N SER A 353 -1.89 -21.29 13.09
CA SER A 353 -3.11 -21.99 12.68
C SER A 353 -2.82 -23.31 11.96
N ALA A 354 -1.79 -23.36 11.10
CA ALA A 354 -1.41 -24.58 10.39
C ALA A 354 -0.81 -25.63 11.33
N ASN A 355 0.11 -25.22 12.21
CA ASN A 355 0.69 -26.10 13.23
C ASN A 355 -0.37 -26.68 14.16
N ASN A 356 -1.29 -25.84 14.66
CA ASN A 356 -2.37 -26.28 15.54
C ASN A 356 -3.31 -27.30 14.87
N ALA A 357 -3.57 -27.15 13.56
CA ALA A 357 -4.38 -28.11 12.82
C ALA A 357 -3.65 -29.47 12.65
N ALA A 358 -2.32 -29.43 12.55
CA ALA A 358 -1.47 -30.60 12.38
C ALA A 358 -1.10 -31.32 13.69
N LEU A 359 -1.51 -30.79 14.86
CA LEU A 359 -1.30 -31.45 16.15
C LEU A 359 -1.90 -32.88 16.14
N PRO A 360 -1.22 -33.87 16.74
CA PRO A 360 -1.70 -35.26 16.81
C PRO A 360 -3.12 -35.35 17.38
N ARG A 361 -3.99 -36.12 16.71
CA ARG A 361 -5.33 -36.48 17.18
C ARG A 361 -5.57 -37.96 16.91
N ASP A 362 -6.35 -38.62 17.76
CA ASP A 362 -6.83 -39.99 17.56
C ASP A 362 -5.71 -41.03 17.35
N GLY A 363 -4.58 -40.88 18.06
CA GLY A 363 -3.44 -41.81 17.98
C GLY A 363 -2.58 -41.73 16.71
N ARG A 364 -2.89 -40.83 15.76
CA ARG A 364 -2.03 -40.55 14.59
C ARG A 364 -0.85 -39.67 14.97
N ALA A 365 0.27 -39.83 14.25
CA ALA A 365 1.48 -39.01 14.45
C ALA A 365 1.31 -37.53 14.05
N VAL A 366 0.36 -37.24 13.14
CA VAL A 366 0.02 -35.89 12.69
C VAL A 366 -1.51 -35.79 12.51
N GLY A 367 -2.07 -34.63 12.82
CA GLY A 367 -3.48 -34.30 12.64
C GLY A 367 -3.84 -33.92 11.19
N ASN A 368 -4.65 -32.87 11.04
CA ASN A 368 -5.07 -32.38 9.72
C ASN A 368 -3.96 -31.51 9.09
N ILE A 369 -3.25 -32.04 8.10
CA ILE A 369 -2.17 -31.33 7.41
C ILE A 369 -2.64 -30.45 6.25
N THR A 370 -3.93 -30.44 5.88
CA THR A 370 -4.42 -29.65 4.74
C THR A 370 -4.04 -28.16 4.82
N PRO A 371 -4.15 -27.47 5.98
CA PRO A 371 -3.68 -26.09 6.10
C PRO A 371 -2.17 -25.92 5.90
N MET A 372 -1.38 -26.94 6.28
CA MET A 372 0.07 -26.96 6.05
C MET A 372 0.38 -27.15 4.56
N CYS A 373 -0.27 -28.10 3.89
CA CYS A 373 -0.14 -28.26 2.44
C CYS A 373 -0.48 -26.99 1.69
N HIS A 374 -1.54 -26.28 2.10
CA HIS A 374 -1.90 -24.98 1.52
C HIS A 374 -0.84 -23.91 1.78
N LEU A 375 -0.19 -23.92 2.95
CA LEU A 375 0.93 -23.05 3.27
C LEU A 375 2.12 -23.33 2.35
N PHE A 376 2.54 -24.58 2.25
CA PHE A 376 3.67 -25.00 1.40
C PHE A 376 3.40 -24.77 -0.09
N GLU A 377 2.17 -24.98 -0.56
CA GLU A 377 1.75 -24.62 -1.91
C GLU A 377 1.98 -23.13 -2.19
N ASP A 378 1.47 -22.26 -1.32
CA ASP A 378 1.56 -20.81 -1.53
C ASP A 378 3.00 -20.30 -1.48
N ILE A 379 3.86 -20.87 -0.63
CA ILE A 379 5.26 -20.41 -0.49
C ILE A 379 6.24 -21.05 -1.47
N SER A 380 5.81 -22.10 -2.18
CA SER A 380 6.63 -22.78 -3.19
C SER A 380 6.26 -22.44 -4.62
N ASN A 381 5.07 -21.88 -4.84
CA ASN A 381 4.62 -21.42 -6.14
C ASN A 381 5.05 -19.95 -6.36
N PRO A 382 5.96 -19.66 -7.31
CA PRO A 382 6.49 -18.30 -7.51
C PRO A 382 5.41 -17.24 -7.72
N GLU A 383 4.36 -17.55 -8.49
CA GLU A 383 3.30 -16.60 -8.76
C GLU A 383 2.48 -16.26 -7.51
N LYS A 384 2.24 -17.25 -6.65
CA LYS A 384 1.50 -17.04 -5.40
C LYS A 384 2.33 -16.28 -4.38
N VAL A 385 3.63 -16.56 -4.32
CA VAL A 385 4.59 -15.80 -3.52
C VAL A 385 4.59 -14.34 -3.94
N ASP A 386 4.61 -14.05 -5.25
CA ASP A 386 4.60 -12.68 -5.76
C ASP A 386 3.32 -11.93 -5.38
N VAL A 387 2.16 -12.59 -5.46
CA VAL A 387 0.87 -12.03 -4.98
C VAL A 387 0.91 -11.67 -3.51
N LEU A 388 1.38 -12.59 -2.65
CA LEU A 388 1.48 -12.33 -1.22
C LEU A 388 2.49 -11.21 -0.93
N ARG A 389 3.63 -11.19 -1.62
CA ARG A 389 4.67 -10.18 -1.43
C ARG A 389 4.19 -8.79 -1.86
N GLU A 390 3.55 -8.68 -3.02
CA GLU A 390 2.92 -7.45 -3.52
C GLU A 390 1.94 -6.91 -2.48
N PHE A 391 1.04 -7.77 -2.00
CA PHE A 391 0.04 -7.39 -1.03
C PHE A 391 0.64 -6.95 0.31
N MET A 392 1.59 -7.71 0.85
CA MET A 392 2.26 -7.39 2.11
C MET A 392 3.05 -6.07 2.03
N ASN A 393 3.63 -5.77 0.87
CA ASN A 393 4.31 -4.49 0.63
C ASN A 393 3.31 -3.34 0.49
N ALA A 394 2.20 -3.56 -0.23
CA ALA A 394 1.16 -2.55 -0.41
C ALA A 394 0.55 -2.12 0.93
N ILE A 395 0.15 -3.06 1.80
CA ILE A 395 -0.43 -2.69 3.11
C ILE A 395 0.58 -1.97 3.98
N ARG A 396 1.84 -2.42 3.96
CA ARG A 396 2.92 -1.78 4.71
C ARG A 396 3.09 -0.32 4.34
N ASN A 397 2.90 0.02 3.07
CA ASN A 397 3.05 1.37 2.55
C ASN A 397 1.77 2.21 2.67
N ALA A 398 0.59 1.58 2.77
CA ALA A 398 -0.70 2.27 2.66
C ALA A 398 -1.35 2.69 3.99
N GLY A 399 -0.89 2.18 5.15
CA GLY A 399 -1.60 2.32 6.42
C GLY A 399 -0.75 2.79 7.61
N SER A 400 -1.44 3.22 8.68
CA SER A 400 -0.82 3.37 10.00
C SER A 400 -0.41 2.00 10.54
N PHE A 401 0.57 1.97 11.45
CA PHE A 401 1.07 0.73 12.05
C PHE A 401 -0.05 -0.16 12.62
N ASP A 402 -1.11 0.44 13.16
CA ASP A 402 -2.27 -0.27 13.72
C ASP A 402 -3.09 -1.03 12.67
N GLU A 403 -3.25 -0.49 11.47
CA GLU A 403 -3.96 -1.17 10.39
C GLU A 403 -3.15 -2.34 9.83
N TYR A 404 -1.85 -2.13 9.63
CA TYR A 404 -0.93 -3.20 9.25
C TYR A 404 -0.93 -4.33 10.29
N ALA A 405 -0.81 -3.99 11.58
CA ALA A 405 -0.84 -4.95 12.68
C ALA A 405 -2.13 -5.77 12.72
N LYS A 406 -3.29 -5.15 12.50
CA LYS A 406 -4.58 -5.86 12.44
C LYS A 406 -4.65 -6.87 11.30
N VAL A 407 -4.03 -6.56 10.15
CA VAL A 407 -4.06 -7.44 8.98
C VAL A 407 -3.10 -8.61 9.14
N ILE A 408 -1.85 -8.37 9.55
CA ILE A 408 -0.83 -9.43 9.69
C ILE A 408 -1.12 -10.40 10.84
N ASN A 409 -1.95 -10.00 11.81
CA ASN A 409 -2.42 -10.86 12.90
C ASN A 409 -3.55 -11.83 12.47
N ARG A 410 -3.86 -11.92 11.18
CA ARG A 410 -4.82 -12.87 10.61
C ARG A 410 -4.15 -13.89 9.70
N VAL A 411 -4.89 -14.95 9.40
CA VAL A 411 -4.50 -15.95 8.40
C VAL A 411 -4.69 -15.32 7.02
N ILE A 412 -3.59 -15.13 6.30
CA ILE A 412 -3.57 -14.58 4.93
C ILE A 412 -3.16 -15.69 3.96
N VAL A 413 -3.94 -15.92 2.91
CA VAL A 413 -3.72 -17.01 1.95
C VAL A 413 -4.04 -16.59 0.52
N VAL A 414 -3.51 -17.31 -0.46
CA VAL A 414 -3.93 -17.20 -1.88
C VAL A 414 -4.98 -18.29 -2.17
N PRO A 415 -6.02 -18.05 -2.98
CA PRO A 415 -6.99 -19.09 -3.28
C PRO A 415 -6.36 -20.28 -4.04
N ASN A 416 -6.95 -21.46 -3.89
CA ASN A 416 -6.61 -22.62 -4.70
C ASN A 416 -7.16 -22.47 -6.11
N GLU A 417 -6.33 -22.76 -7.10
CA GLU A 417 -6.72 -22.69 -8.51
C GLU A 417 -7.96 -23.56 -8.79
N GLY A 418 -8.88 -23.03 -9.59
CA GLY A 418 -10.12 -23.68 -9.98
C GLY A 418 -11.22 -23.73 -8.91
N SER A 419 -10.93 -23.32 -7.67
CA SER A 419 -11.90 -23.34 -6.55
C SER A 419 -12.80 -22.10 -6.55
N THR A 420 -14.04 -22.26 -6.10
CA THR A 420 -15.00 -21.16 -5.97
C THR A 420 -15.04 -20.64 -4.54
N TYR A 421 -15.02 -19.32 -4.42
CA TYR A 421 -15.00 -18.60 -3.16
C TYR A 421 -16.09 -17.54 -3.13
N THR A 422 -16.67 -17.34 -1.96
CA THR A 422 -17.59 -16.23 -1.69
C THR A 422 -17.10 -15.47 -0.46
N GLY A 423 -16.88 -14.18 -0.61
CA GLY A 423 -16.28 -13.35 0.43
C GLY A 423 -16.76 -11.90 0.41
N ILE A 424 -16.33 -11.15 1.41
CA ILE A 424 -16.60 -9.70 1.51
C ILE A 424 -15.33 -8.95 1.18
N CYS A 425 -15.41 -7.98 0.27
CA CYS A 425 -14.29 -7.11 -0.09
C CYS A 425 -13.88 -6.24 1.10
N LYS A 426 -12.61 -6.33 1.53
CA LYS A 426 -12.08 -5.58 2.68
C LYS A 426 -10.93 -4.65 2.31
N GLY A 427 -10.35 -4.79 1.13
CA GLY A 427 -9.25 -3.93 0.70
C GLY A 427 -8.78 -4.26 -0.70
N TYR A 428 -7.91 -3.39 -1.20
CA TYR A 428 -7.28 -3.47 -2.50
C TYR A 428 -5.78 -3.24 -2.35
N SER A 429 -5.00 -3.91 -3.16
CA SER A 429 -3.62 -3.54 -3.48
C SER A 429 -3.53 -3.21 -4.99
N PRO A 430 -2.39 -2.71 -5.48
CA PRO A 430 -2.17 -2.48 -6.91
C PRO A 430 -2.60 -3.65 -7.81
N ASP A 431 -2.26 -4.90 -7.46
CA ASP A 431 -2.55 -6.08 -8.29
C ASP A 431 -3.56 -7.07 -7.69
N SER A 432 -3.93 -6.88 -6.41
CA SER A 432 -4.77 -7.85 -5.69
C SER A 432 -6.01 -7.23 -5.03
N ILE A 433 -6.99 -8.09 -4.73
CA ILE A 433 -8.16 -7.81 -3.91
C ILE A 433 -8.07 -8.66 -2.64
N MET A 434 -8.32 -8.04 -1.49
CA MET A 434 -8.43 -8.73 -0.22
C MET A 434 -9.89 -9.05 0.09
N LEU A 435 -10.23 -10.35 0.14
CA LEU A 435 -11.54 -10.83 0.54
C LEU A 435 -11.49 -11.48 1.92
N MET A 436 -12.47 -11.16 2.78
CA MET A 436 -12.67 -11.87 4.04
C MET A 436 -13.58 -13.08 3.81
N ILE A 437 -13.05 -14.27 4.12
CA ILE A 437 -13.72 -15.57 3.95
C ILE A 437 -13.43 -16.43 5.17
N ASN A 438 -14.47 -16.82 5.93
CA ASN A 438 -14.33 -17.67 7.13
C ASN A 438 -13.22 -17.17 8.09
N ASP A 439 -13.22 -15.88 8.40
CA ASP A 439 -12.22 -15.16 9.22
C ASP A 439 -10.78 -15.11 8.68
N LYS A 440 -10.55 -15.58 7.45
CA LYS A 440 -9.27 -15.51 6.73
C LYS A 440 -9.31 -14.38 5.71
N TYR A 441 -8.15 -13.81 5.42
CA TYR A 441 -7.96 -12.96 4.26
C TYR A 441 -7.47 -13.81 3.09
N VAL A 442 -8.24 -13.80 2.02
CA VAL A 442 -7.92 -14.47 0.76
C VAL A 442 -7.52 -13.40 -0.25
N ILE A 443 -6.27 -13.44 -0.68
CA ILE A 443 -5.65 -12.45 -1.56
C ILE A 443 -5.79 -12.95 -3.00
N CYS A 444 -6.58 -12.22 -3.79
CA CYS A 444 -7.01 -12.64 -5.11
C CYS A 444 -6.37 -11.74 -6.15
N LYS A 445 -5.74 -12.29 -7.19
CA LYS A 445 -5.28 -11.50 -8.34
C LYS A 445 -6.48 -10.77 -8.96
N LYS A 446 -6.33 -9.49 -9.29
CA LYS A 446 -7.34 -8.73 -10.04
C LYS A 446 -7.66 -9.39 -11.39
N ASP A 447 -6.68 -10.10 -11.94
CA ASP A 447 -6.74 -10.85 -13.19
C ASP A 447 -7.76 -12.00 -13.19
N TYR A 448 -8.27 -12.42 -12.03
CA TYR A 448 -9.38 -13.38 -11.94
C TYR A 448 -10.74 -12.77 -12.29
N PHE A 449 -10.83 -11.44 -12.37
CA PHE A 449 -12.10 -10.73 -12.47
C PHE A 449 -12.21 -9.98 -13.80
N ALA A 450 -13.43 -9.91 -14.32
CA ALA A 450 -13.73 -9.08 -15.48
C ALA A 450 -13.63 -7.59 -15.11
N PRO A 451 -13.31 -6.70 -16.07
CA PRO A 451 -13.13 -5.28 -15.81
C PRO A 451 -14.34 -4.62 -15.14
N GLU A 452 -15.56 -4.93 -15.60
CA GLU A 452 -16.80 -4.42 -15.01
C GLU A 452 -16.97 -4.82 -13.54
N THR A 453 -16.42 -5.97 -13.13
CA THR A 453 -16.42 -6.38 -11.72
C THR A 453 -15.47 -5.50 -10.92
N LEU A 454 -14.26 -5.27 -11.43
CA LEU A 454 -13.23 -4.47 -10.75
C LEU A 454 -13.65 -2.99 -10.62
N THR A 455 -14.25 -2.41 -11.65
CA THR A 455 -14.70 -1.01 -11.64
C THR A 455 -15.94 -0.78 -10.77
N ALA A 456 -16.81 -1.78 -10.66
CA ALA A 456 -18.02 -1.72 -9.83
C ALA A 456 -17.77 -2.04 -8.34
N LEU A 457 -16.80 -2.92 -8.04
CA LEU A 457 -16.58 -3.43 -6.68
C LEU A 457 -16.26 -2.31 -5.68
N ARG A 458 -16.92 -2.34 -4.51
CA ARG A 458 -16.69 -1.44 -3.38
C ARG A 458 -16.31 -2.22 -2.12
N LEU A 459 -15.73 -1.52 -1.15
CA LEU A 459 -15.48 -2.08 0.18
C LEU A 459 -16.80 -2.47 0.85
N GLY A 460 -16.87 -3.68 1.39
CA GLY A 460 -18.08 -4.24 1.99
C GLY A 460 -18.95 -5.06 1.04
N ASP A 461 -18.70 -5.01 -0.27
CA ASP A 461 -19.46 -5.79 -1.24
C ASP A 461 -19.17 -7.28 -1.10
N LYS A 462 -20.22 -8.10 -1.29
CA LYS A 462 -20.11 -9.55 -1.37
C LYS A 462 -19.77 -9.95 -2.80
N LEU A 463 -18.71 -10.73 -2.96
CA LEU A 463 -18.21 -11.18 -4.26
C LEU A 463 -18.13 -12.71 -4.26
N THR A 464 -18.55 -13.32 -5.37
CA THR A 464 -18.36 -14.75 -5.63
C THR A 464 -17.57 -14.90 -6.92
N PHE A 465 -16.53 -15.72 -6.88
CA PHE A 465 -15.64 -15.92 -8.03
C PHE A 465 -15.03 -17.32 -8.02
N ARG A 466 -14.58 -17.76 -9.19
CA ARG A 466 -13.72 -18.93 -9.34
C ARG A 466 -12.28 -18.43 -9.46
N ALA A 467 -11.38 -18.94 -8.63
CA ALA A 467 -9.98 -18.58 -8.65
C ALA A 467 -9.30 -19.23 -9.86
N SER A 468 -9.50 -18.64 -11.02
CA SER A 468 -8.87 -19.09 -12.25
C SER A 468 -8.70 -17.92 -13.19
N VAL A 469 -7.52 -17.83 -13.79
CA VAL A 469 -7.29 -16.87 -14.88
C VAL A 469 -8.18 -17.28 -16.07
N PRO A 470 -8.89 -16.34 -16.72
CA PRO A 470 -9.70 -16.65 -17.91
C PRO A 470 -8.88 -17.30 -19.04
N GLU A 471 -9.52 -18.14 -19.85
CA GLU A 471 -8.87 -18.70 -21.04
C GLU A 471 -8.37 -17.58 -21.98
N ASN A 472 -7.18 -17.76 -22.57
CA ASN A 472 -6.52 -16.78 -23.44
C ASN A 472 -6.13 -15.44 -22.78
N PHE A 473 -6.15 -15.35 -21.45
CA PHE A 473 -5.77 -14.12 -20.74
C PHE A 473 -4.40 -13.57 -21.13
N GLU A 474 -3.38 -14.42 -21.31
CA GLU A 474 -2.04 -14.01 -21.73
C GLU A 474 -2.00 -13.43 -23.16
N ASN A 475 -2.97 -13.77 -24.00
CA ASN A 475 -3.08 -13.28 -25.38
C ASN A 475 -3.84 -11.94 -25.48
N ILE A 476 -4.32 -11.41 -24.36
CA ILE A 476 -5.09 -10.17 -24.27
C ILE A 476 -4.21 -9.09 -23.64
N LEU A 477 -4.20 -7.88 -24.18
CA LEU A 477 -3.50 -6.73 -23.61
C LEU A 477 -4.46 -5.88 -22.77
N ILE A 478 -5.64 -5.54 -23.34
CA ILE A 478 -6.74 -4.87 -22.64
C ILE A 478 -7.98 -5.74 -22.81
N PRO A 479 -8.57 -6.28 -21.72
CA PRO A 479 -9.77 -7.10 -21.79
C PRO A 479 -11.00 -6.33 -22.26
N GLU A 480 -11.97 -7.06 -22.82
CA GLU A 480 -13.31 -6.53 -23.05
C GLU A 480 -13.98 -6.21 -21.70
N GLU A 481 -14.78 -5.15 -21.68
CA GLU A 481 -15.59 -4.76 -20.53
C GLU A 481 -17.06 -4.75 -20.96
N LYS A 482 -17.90 -5.49 -20.22
CA LYS A 482 -19.35 -5.52 -20.47
C LYS A 482 -20.04 -4.39 -19.72
N VAL A 483 -20.27 -3.29 -20.42
CA VAL A 483 -21.00 -2.15 -19.88
C VAL A 483 -22.50 -2.44 -19.94
N ALA A 484 -23.13 -2.59 -18.77
CA ALA A 484 -24.58 -2.85 -18.67
C ALA A 484 -25.40 -1.70 -19.29
N PRO A 485 -26.59 -1.97 -19.85
CA PRO A 485 -27.52 -0.92 -20.28
C PRO A 485 -27.90 0.00 -19.13
N LEU A 486 -28.13 1.29 -19.42
CA LEU A 486 -28.64 2.22 -18.42
C LEU A 486 -30.06 1.82 -17.99
N THR A 487 -30.31 1.91 -16.69
CA THR A 487 -31.67 1.84 -16.15
C THR A 487 -32.39 3.17 -16.33
N GLU A 488 -33.72 3.15 -16.42
CA GLU A 488 -34.53 4.39 -16.44
C GLU A 488 -34.22 5.32 -15.27
N LYS A 489 -33.96 4.74 -14.09
CA LYS A 489 -33.61 5.51 -12.91
C LYS A 489 -32.32 6.31 -13.09
N GLU A 490 -31.31 5.73 -13.74
CA GLU A 490 -30.04 6.40 -14.02
C GLU A 490 -30.19 7.49 -15.08
N ILE A 491 -30.96 7.23 -16.15
CA ILE A 491 -31.25 8.20 -17.20
C ILE A 491 -31.96 9.42 -16.58
N VAL A 492 -33.04 9.19 -15.82
CA VAL A 492 -33.79 10.24 -15.12
C VAL A 492 -32.91 11.02 -14.15
N ALA A 493 -32.02 10.36 -13.41
CA ALA A 493 -31.10 11.02 -12.50
C ALA A 493 -30.11 11.95 -13.22
N ARG A 494 -29.57 11.52 -14.37
CA ARG A 494 -28.68 12.35 -15.21
C ARG A 494 -29.43 13.55 -15.81
N ILE A 495 -30.65 13.34 -16.31
CA ILE A 495 -31.52 14.41 -16.82
C ILE A 495 -31.78 15.45 -15.72
N ALA A 496 -32.18 15.01 -14.53
CA ALA A 496 -32.45 15.89 -13.40
C ALA A 496 -31.19 16.65 -12.90
N GLY A 497 -30.01 16.07 -13.07
CA GLY A 497 -28.72 16.69 -12.73
C GLY A 497 -28.26 17.78 -13.71
N ASN A 498 -28.86 17.87 -14.90
CA ASN A 498 -28.42 18.82 -15.92
C ASN A 498 -28.82 20.27 -15.59
N ILE A 499 -27.87 21.19 -15.76
CA ILE A 499 -28.03 22.62 -15.42
C ILE A 499 -29.17 23.28 -16.22
N PHE A 500 -29.34 22.94 -17.49
CA PHE A 500 -30.40 23.51 -18.33
C PHE A 500 -31.79 23.03 -17.91
N VAL A 501 -31.92 21.74 -17.59
CA VAL A 501 -33.15 21.14 -17.05
C VAL A 501 -33.52 21.80 -15.73
N GLN A 502 -32.56 21.99 -14.82
CA GLN A 502 -32.80 22.65 -13.53
C GLN A 502 -33.24 24.11 -13.68
N LYS A 503 -32.58 24.88 -14.56
CA LYS A 503 -32.94 26.27 -14.86
C LYS A 503 -34.35 26.37 -15.42
N SER A 504 -34.69 25.53 -16.40
CA SER A 504 -36.02 25.51 -17.01
C SER A 504 -37.10 25.12 -16.00
N ARG A 505 -36.85 24.09 -15.18
CA ARG A 505 -37.75 23.67 -14.10
C ARG A 505 -38.03 24.80 -13.10
N GLN A 506 -37.03 25.61 -12.75
CA GLN A 506 -37.20 26.74 -11.84
C GLN A 506 -38.06 27.86 -12.46
N LYS A 507 -37.87 28.15 -13.75
CA LYS A 507 -38.73 29.09 -14.48
C LYS A 507 -40.17 28.59 -14.56
N ILE A 508 -40.37 27.31 -14.89
CA ILE A 508 -41.70 26.68 -14.90
C ILE A 508 -42.38 26.82 -13.54
N LYS A 509 -41.68 26.57 -12.43
CA LYS A 509 -42.23 26.76 -11.06
C LYS A 509 -42.65 28.21 -10.79
N THR A 510 -41.83 29.16 -11.23
CA THR A 510 -42.08 30.61 -11.05
C THR A 510 -43.31 31.06 -11.85
N LEU A 511 -43.35 30.69 -13.14
CA LEU A 511 -44.47 30.97 -14.02
C LEU A 511 -45.75 30.26 -13.57
N SER A 512 -45.67 29.00 -13.15
CA SER A 512 -46.81 28.23 -12.61
C SER A 512 -47.41 28.90 -11.37
N LYS A 513 -46.58 29.46 -10.48
CA LYS A 513 -47.05 30.23 -9.33
C LYS A 513 -47.82 31.49 -9.75
N SER A 514 -47.37 32.19 -10.79
CA SER A 514 -48.08 33.37 -11.33
C SER A 514 -49.41 32.97 -11.99
N VAL A 515 -49.36 31.95 -12.84
CA VAL A 515 -50.46 31.49 -13.70
C VAL A 515 -51.56 30.79 -12.91
N TYR A 516 -51.22 29.94 -11.93
CA TYR A 516 -52.17 29.04 -11.24
C TYR A 516 -52.21 29.22 -9.71
N LYS A 517 -51.43 30.14 -9.14
CA LYS A 517 -51.18 30.24 -7.68
C LYS A 517 -50.57 28.98 -7.05
N SER A 518 -50.04 28.05 -7.85
CA SER A 518 -49.38 26.84 -7.39
C SER A 518 -48.10 26.61 -8.17
N SER A 519 -46.98 26.48 -7.47
CA SER A 519 -45.69 26.15 -8.09
C SER A 519 -45.52 24.67 -8.41
N LYS A 520 -46.42 23.80 -7.91
CA LYS A 520 -46.33 22.34 -8.01
C LYS A 520 -47.33 21.72 -8.97
N ILE A 521 -48.21 22.52 -9.58
CA ILE A 521 -49.32 22.01 -10.39
C ILE A 521 -48.85 21.18 -11.60
N LEU A 522 -47.65 21.45 -12.11
CA LEU A 522 -47.03 20.72 -13.22
C LEU A 522 -45.97 19.69 -12.78
N ASP A 523 -45.80 19.42 -11.49
CA ASP A 523 -44.75 18.49 -11.03
C ASP A 523 -44.98 17.06 -11.54
N ALA A 524 -46.23 16.62 -11.60
CA ALA A 524 -46.59 15.30 -12.17
C ALA A 524 -46.27 15.25 -13.68
N ASP A 525 -46.58 16.33 -14.39
CA ASP A 525 -46.32 16.44 -15.83
C ASP A 525 -44.82 16.41 -16.12
N ILE A 526 -44.03 17.17 -15.36
CA ILE A 526 -42.56 17.20 -15.41
C ILE A 526 -41.97 15.80 -15.15
N ASN A 527 -42.49 15.09 -14.14
CA ASN A 527 -42.01 13.75 -13.83
C ASN A 527 -42.32 12.76 -14.96
N LEU A 528 -43.50 12.86 -15.58
CA LEU A 528 -43.86 12.02 -16.72
C LEU A 528 -42.94 12.28 -17.92
N VAL A 529 -42.63 13.53 -18.24
CA VAL A 529 -41.67 13.88 -19.32
C VAL A 529 -40.28 13.28 -19.07
N ASN A 530 -39.83 13.27 -17.82
CA ASN A 530 -38.52 12.70 -17.47
C ASN A 530 -38.50 11.16 -17.59
N ILE A 531 -39.58 10.48 -17.16
CA ILE A 531 -39.67 9.02 -17.17
C ILE A 531 -39.97 8.48 -18.58
N ASP A 532 -40.84 9.16 -19.33
CA ASP A 532 -41.53 8.61 -20.49
C ASP A 532 -41.23 9.38 -21.79
N SER A 533 -40.03 9.94 -21.88
CA SER A 533 -39.54 10.63 -23.10
C SER A 533 -39.28 9.69 -24.29
N GLY A 534 -39.57 8.38 -24.14
CA GLY A 534 -39.59 7.42 -25.24
C GLY A 534 -40.80 7.58 -26.18
N PHE A 535 -41.86 8.26 -25.73
CA PHE A 535 -42.89 8.75 -26.65
C PHE A 535 -42.34 9.97 -27.40
N GLY A 536 -42.33 9.91 -28.74
CA GLY A 536 -41.82 11.00 -29.56
C GLY A 536 -42.37 12.36 -29.14
N GLU A 537 -41.55 13.41 -29.28
CA GLU A 537 -41.83 14.80 -28.83
C GLU A 537 -43.27 15.27 -29.14
N GLN A 538 -43.79 14.86 -30.29
CA GLN A 538 -45.13 15.16 -30.77
C GLN A 538 -46.26 14.55 -29.88
N TYR A 539 -46.09 13.34 -29.35
CA TYR A 539 -47.05 12.70 -28.46
C TYR A 539 -47.11 13.40 -27.10
N ILE A 540 -45.95 13.77 -26.56
CA ILE A 540 -45.86 14.51 -25.28
C ILE A 540 -46.53 15.88 -25.45
N ARG A 541 -46.23 16.60 -26.54
CA ARG A 541 -46.86 17.91 -26.82
C ARG A 541 -48.38 17.82 -27.01
N GLN A 542 -48.89 16.75 -27.62
CA GLN A 542 -50.33 16.55 -27.85
C GLN A 542 -51.09 16.15 -26.57
N ASN A 543 -50.52 15.28 -25.74
CA ASN A 543 -51.19 14.79 -24.51
C ASN A 543 -50.97 15.69 -23.28
N MET A 544 -49.87 16.43 -23.23
CA MET A 544 -49.53 17.39 -22.16
C MET A 544 -49.95 18.82 -22.51
N SER A 545 -51.05 18.97 -23.26
CA SER A 545 -51.56 20.30 -23.56
C SER A 545 -51.93 21.01 -22.25
N LEU A 546 -51.18 22.06 -21.90
CA LEU A 546 -51.47 22.94 -20.76
C LEU A 546 -52.90 23.53 -20.83
N PHE A 547 -53.54 23.40 -22.00
CA PHE A 547 -54.96 23.64 -22.25
C PHE A 547 -55.89 23.03 -21.22
N LYS A 548 -55.57 21.85 -20.64
CA LYS A 548 -56.36 21.23 -19.55
C LYS A 548 -56.51 22.12 -18.31
N TYR A 549 -55.64 23.13 -18.15
CA TYR A 549 -55.60 24.00 -16.98
C TYR A 549 -56.08 25.43 -17.26
N MET A 550 -56.57 25.77 -18.47
CA MET A 550 -57.05 27.13 -18.76
C MET A 550 -58.17 27.61 -17.82
N SER A 551 -58.98 26.68 -17.31
CA SER A 551 -60.03 26.99 -16.33
C SER A 551 -59.49 27.37 -14.95
N LYS A 552 -58.21 27.08 -14.64
CA LYS A 552 -57.56 27.30 -13.34
C LYS A 552 -56.68 28.55 -13.28
N LEU A 553 -56.69 29.41 -14.31
CA LEU A 553 -55.91 30.64 -14.34
C LEU A 553 -56.23 31.56 -13.14
N ALA A 554 -55.20 32.15 -12.53
CA ALA A 554 -55.32 33.04 -11.40
C ALA A 554 -56.12 34.31 -11.76
N GLY A 555 -56.93 34.80 -10.83
CA GLY A 555 -57.79 35.98 -11.05
C GLY A 555 -59.24 35.58 -11.33
N THR A 556 -60.06 36.56 -11.71
CA THR A 556 -61.50 36.41 -11.92
C THR A 556 -61.86 36.93 -13.29
N GLU A 557 -62.88 36.33 -13.89
CA GLU A 557 -63.45 36.69 -15.18
C GLU A 557 -64.96 36.77 -14.97
N ILE A 558 -65.55 37.95 -15.17
CA ILE A 558 -66.99 38.19 -14.94
C ILE A 558 -67.55 38.79 -16.23
N LEU A 559 -68.52 38.11 -16.84
CA LEU A 559 -69.16 38.54 -18.11
C LEU A 559 -68.15 38.87 -19.24
N GLY A 560 -67.04 38.13 -19.31
CA GLY A 560 -65.97 38.34 -20.30
C GLY A 560 -64.97 39.45 -19.96
N ILE A 561 -65.07 40.07 -18.79
CA ILE A 561 -64.11 41.08 -18.30
C ILE A 561 -63.12 40.43 -17.35
N ASP A 562 -61.84 40.42 -17.75
CA ASP A 562 -60.73 39.92 -16.94
C ASP A 562 -60.26 40.93 -15.89
N SER A 563 -60.07 40.48 -14.65
CA SER A 563 -59.35 41.26 -13.64
C SER A 563 -57.87 41.48 -14.05
N PRO A 564 -57.18 42.52 -13.54
CA PRO A 564 -55.77 42.75 -13.86
C PRO A 564 -54.89 41.51 -13.62
N ARG A 565 -55.18 40.77 -12.56
CA ARG A 565 -54.49 39.51 -12.23
C ARG A 565 -54.77 38.40 -13.25
N ARG A 566 -55.99 38.33 -13.79
CA ARG A 566 -56.39 37.39 -14.85
C ARG A 566 -55.73 37.73 -16.19
N LYS A 567 -55.63 39.01 -16.53
CA LYS A 567 -54.87 39.48 -17.70
C LYS A 567 -53.39 39.10 -17.61
N GLN A 568 -52.77 39.32 -16.45
CA GLN A 568 -51.37 38.92 -16.22
C GLN A 568 -51.19 37.40 -16.28
N ALA A 569 -52.09 36.62 -15.68
CA ALA A 569 -52.05 35.16 -15.75
C ALA A 569 -52.18 34.63 -17.18
N LYS A 570 -53.03 35.25 -18.03
CA LYS A 570 -53.13 34.91 -19.46
C LYS A 570 -51.82 35.20 -20.22
N LYS A 571 -51.12 36.31 -19.91
CA LYS A 571 -49.81 36.63 -20.50
C LYS A 571 -48.72 35.66 -20.04
N ASP A 572 -48.65 35.37 -18.74
CA ASP A 572 -47.67 34.44 -18.17
C ASP A 572 -47.94 32.98 -18.59
N TYR A 573 -49.19 32.64 -18.92
CA TYR A 573 -49.56 31.32 -19.45
C TYR A 573 -48.90 31.04 -20.81
N PHE A 574 -48.81 32.05 -21.68
CA PHE A 574 -48.09 31.92 -22.95
C PHE A 574 -46.60 31.64 -22.72
N ASN A 575 -45.97 32.42 -21.84
CA ASN A 575 -44.56 32.22 -21.45
C ASN A 575 -44.34 30.85 -20.80
N LEU A 576 -45.28 30.41 -19.95
CA LEU A 576 -45.24 29.09 -19.32
C LEU A 576 -45.30 27.97 -20.35
N THR A 577 -46.15 28.11 -21.37
CA THR A 577 -46.29 27.13 -22.45
C THR A 577 -45.00 27.03 -23.25
N GLN A 578 -44.42 28.17 -23.65
CA GLN A 578 -43.14 28.19 -24.36
C GLN A 578 -41.98 27.60 -23.54
N GLU A 579 -41.89 27.92 -22.25
CA GLU A 579 -40.84 27.37 -21.39
C GLU A 579 -41.04 25.88 -21.13
N PHE A 580 -42.30 25.41 -21.06
CA PHE A 580 -42.60 23.97 -20.93
C PHE A 580 -42.28 23.19 -22.22
N ASP A 581 -42.56 23.76 -23.39
CA ASP A 581 -42.12 23.21 -24.68
C ASP A 581 -40.59 23.13 -24.76
N ASN A 582 -39.90 24.20 -24.34
CA ASN A 582 -38.44 24.23 -24.25
C ASN A 582 -37.92 23.15 -23.29
N TYR A 583 -38.58 22.96 -22.14
CA TYR A 583 -38.25 21.89 -21.19
C TYR A 583 -38.34 20.51 -21.84
N ILE A 584 -39.42 20.23 -22.57
CA ILE A 584 -39.61 18.95 -23.28
C ILE A 584 -38.47 18.75 -24.28
N SER A 585 -38.17 19.73 -25.13
CA SER A 585 -37.10 19.61 -26.13
C SER A 585 -35.72 19.40 -25.50
N ILE A 586 -35.40 20.10 -24.39
CA ILE A 586 -34.16 19.90 -23.64
C ILE A 586 -34.07 18.45 -23.13
N VAL A 587 -35.15 17.94 -22.53
CA VAL A 587 -35.17 16.60 -21.94
C VAL A 587 -35.04 15.52 -23.01
N VAL A 588 -35.76 15.64 -24.13
CA VAL A 588 -35.69 14.69 -25.25
C VAL A 588 -34.27 14.65 -25.84
N SER A 589 -33.71 15.81 -26.18
CA SER A 589 -32.36 15.90 -26.74
C SER A 589 -31.30 15.38 -25.78
N LEU A 590 -31.40 15.70 -24.48
CA LEU A 590 -30.47 15.21 -23.48
C LEU A 590 -30.56 13.69 -23.31
N ARG A 591 -31.77 13.12 -23.38
CA ARG A 591 -31.98 11.68 -23.27
C ARG A 591 -31.37 10.95 -24.46
N GLU A 592 -31.60 11.42 -25.68
CA GLU A 592 -30.97 10.89 -26.90
C GLU A 592 -29.44 10.92 -26.77
N HIS A 593 -28.89 12.05 -26.31
CA HIS A 593 -27.46 12.19 -26.10
C HIS A 593 -26.91 11.22 -25.04
N ILE A 594 -27.57 11.09 -23.89
CA ILE A 594 -27.18 10.13 -22.83
C ILE A 594 -27.17 8.69 -23.35
N LEU A 595 -28.18 8.31 -24.13
CA LEU A 595 -28.28 6.97 -24.71
C LEU A 595 -27.21 6.73 -25.76
N GLN A 596 -26.97 7.70 -26.65
CA GLN A 596 -25.93 7.62 -27.67
C GLN A 596 -24.53 7.52 -27.04
N GLU A 597 -24.18 8.41 -26.10
CA GLU A 597 -22.88 8.36 -25.40
C GLU A 597 -22.68 7.01 -24.69
N HIS A 598 -23.75 6.45 -24.11
CA HIS A 598 -23.68 5.15 -23.46
C HIS A 598 -23.50 4.00 -24.46
N GLN A 599 -24.17 4.06 -25.61
CA GLN A 599 -23.99 3.08 -26.69
C GLN A 599 -22.56 3.14 -27.26
N GLU A 600 -22.04 4.32 -27.54
CA GLU A 600 -20.65 4.52 -27.99
C GLU A 600 -19.65 3.96 -26.96
N LYS A 601 -19.92 4.16 -25.66
CA LYS A 601 -19.13 3.54 -24.59
C LYS A 601 -19.22 2.01 -24.63
N GLN A 602 -20.41 1.43 -24.81
CA GLN A 602 -20.59 -0.02 -24.91
C GLN A 602 -19.79 -0.61 -26.07
N GLU A 603 -19.92 -0.04 -27.26
CA GLU A 603 -19.22 -0.48 -28.48
C GLU A 603 -17.70 -0.38 -28.33
N ARG A 604 -17.22 0.72 -27.74
CA ARG A 604 -15.79 0.91 -27.46
C ARG A 604 -15.26 -0.10 -26.43
N CYS A 605 -15.96 -0.27 -25.30
CA CYS A 605 -15.51 -1.10 -24.19
C CYS A 605 -15.56 -2.61 -24.47
N GLN A 606 -16.48 -3.05 -25.33
CA GLN A 606 -16.62 -4.46 -25.71
C GLN A 606 -15.45 -4.98 -26.56
N GLN A 607 -14.61 -4.09 -27.11
CA GLN A 607 -13.46 -4.50 -27.91
C GLN A 607 -12.27 -4.89 -27.02
N ALA A 608 -11.93 -6.18 -27.00
CA ALA A 608 -10.68 -6.64 -26.42
C ALA A 608 -9.49 -6.29 -27.34
N ILE A 609 -8.43 -5.72 -26.77
CA ILE A 609 -7.17 -5.50 -27.46
C ILE A 609 -6.27 -6.71 -27.22
N LYS A 610 -5.88 -7.40 -28.29
CA LYS A 610 -4.98 -8.55 -28.21
C LYS A 610 -3.53 -8.12 -27.97
N MET A 611 -2.75 -9.02 -27.39
CA MET A 611 -1.30 -8.89 -27.38
C MET A 611 -0.77 -8.81 -28.83
N PRO A 612 0.25 -7.97 -29.09
CA PRO A 612 0.96 -8.00 -30.37
C PRO A 612 1.60 -9.38 -30.60
N SER A 613 1.79 -9.73 -31.88
CA SER A 613 2.49 -10.96 -32.26
C SER A 613 3.88 -11.04 -31.64
N GLN A 614 4.39 -12.27 -31.45
CA GLN A 614 5.74 -12.45 -30.89
C GLN A 614 6.80 -11.72 -31.74
N ALA A 615 6.61 -11.67 -33.07
CA ALA A 615 7.47 -10.92 -33.96
C ALA A 615 7.48 -9.42 -33.64
N VAL A 616 6.31 -8.81 -33.43
CA VAL A 616 6.22 -7.41 -33.01
C VAL A 616 6.83 -7.21 -31.61
N GLN A 617 6.57 -8.08 -30.64
CA GLN A 617 7.16 -7.98 -29.30
C GLN A 617 8.69 -8.01 -29.35
N ASN A 618 9.27 -8.88 -30.19
CA ASN A 618 10.70 -8.96 -30.41
C ASN A 618 11.23 -7.65 -31.02
N ILE A 619 10.57 -7.12 -32.05
CA ILE A 619 10.94 -5.83 -32.67
C ILE A 619 10.92 -4.70 -31.65
N LEU A 620 9.87 -4.59 -30.83
CA LEU A 620 9.75 -3.53 -29.80
C LEU A 620 10.87 -3.60 -28.73
N SER A 621 11.59 -4.72 -28.64
CA SER A 621 12.69 -4.93 -27.71
C SER A 621 14.09 -4.77 -28.34
N MET A 622 14.17 -4.59 -29.65
CA MET A 622 15.42 -4.40 -30.40
C MET A 622 15.96 -2.96 -30.33
N SER A 623 17.19 -2.76 -30.81
CA SER A 623 17.76 -1.44 -31.07
C SER A 623 16.97 -0.68 -32.15
N GLU A 624 17.05 0.66 -32.17
CA GLU A 624 16.34 1.46 -33.18
C GLU A 624 16.76 1.12 -34.62
N GLU A 625 18.05 0.80 -34.85
CA GLU A 625 18.53 0.41 -36.17
C GLU A 625 17.97 -0.92 -36.64
N ASP A 626 17.92 -1.92 -35.74
CA ASP A 626 17.43 -3.26 -36.05
C ASP A 626 15.91 -3.25 -36.20
N GLN A 627 15.20 -2.43 -35.43
CA GLN A 627 13.77 -2.16 -35.62
C GLN A 627 13.48 -1.70 -37.04
N ILE A 628 14.22 -0.72 -37.54
CA ILE A 628 14.00 -0.17 -38.87
C ILE A 628 14.32 -1.20 -39.95
N LYS A 629 15.43 -1.94 -39.83
CA LYS A 629 15.78 -3.02 -40.75
C LYS A 629 14.68 -4.09 -40.81
N ALA A 630 14.20 -4.54 -39.65
CA ALA A 630 13.15 -5.56 -39.55
C ALA A 630 11.81 -5.08 -40.15
N LEU A 631 11.42 -3.83 -39.90
CA LEU A 631 10.17 -3.26 -40.39
C LEU A 631 10.20 -2.98 -41.89
N ASN A 632 11.34 -2.56 -42.44
CA ASN A 632 11.52 -2.40 -43.88
C ASN A 632 11.46 -3.75 -44.60
N ALA A 633 12.01 -4.81 -43.99
CA ALA A 633 11.95 -6.16 -44.53
C ALA A 633 10.54 -6.77 -44.47
N ASN A 634 9.69 -6.33 -43.53
CA ASN A 634 8.34 -6.88 -43.36
C ASN A 634 7.28 -5.78 -43.09
N PRO A 635 6.71 -5.17 -44.15
CA PRO A 635 5.70 -4.12 -44.02
C PRO A 635 4.41 -4.53 -43.30
N SER A 636 4.12 -5.85 -43.20
CA SER A 636 2.95 -6.32 -42.45
C SER A 636 3.07 -6.06 -40.95
N LEU A 637 4.28 -6.14 -40.39
CA LEU A 637 4.56 -5.87 -38.97
C LEU A 637 4.41 -4.38 -38.65
N CYS A 638 4.77 -3.50 -39.59
CA CYS A 638 4.54 -2.06 -39.45
C CYS A 638 3.05 -1.72 -39.39
N ARG A 639 2.23 -2.38 -40.22
CA ARG A 639 0.76 -2.27 -40.17
C ARG A 639 0.19 -2.80 -38.86
N GLU A 640 0.73 -3.90 -38.34
CA GLU A 640 0.33 -4.45 -37.05
C GLU A 640 0.60 -3.48 -35.90
N ILE A 641 1.81 -2.89 -35.84
CA ILE A 641 2.19 -1.90 -34.81
C ILE A 641 1.30 -0.66 -34.88
N THR A 642 1.11 -0.11 -36.09
CA THR A 642 0.26 1.09 -36.28
C THR A 642 -1.18 0.78 -35.89
N GLY A 643 -1.72 -0.36 -36.34
CA GLY A 643 -3.06 -0.81 -36.00
C GLY A 643 -3.25 -1.10 -34.51
N LEU A 644 -2.21 -1.53 -33.79
CA LEU A 644 -2.27 -1.69 -32.33
C LEU A 644 -2.43 -0.33 -31.63
N VAL A 645 -1.64 0.68 -32.01
CA VAL A 645 -1.72 2.03 -31.43
C VAL A 645 -3.08 2.65 -31.70
N ASP A 646 -3.60 2.53 -32.93
CA ASP A 646 -4.90 3.08 -33.30
C ASP A 646 -6.03 2.39 -32.53
N LYS A 647 -6.01 1.05 -32.41
CA LYS A 647 -6.99 0.32 -31.60
C LYS A 647 -6.99 0.70 -30.13
N VAL A 648 -5.82 1.00 -29.54
CA VAL A 648 -5.76 1.47 -28.14
C VAL A 648 -6.31 2.88 -28.00
N LYS A 649 -6.04 3.78 -28.96
CA LYS A 649 -6.64 5.12 -29.00
C LYS A 649 -8.16 5.04 -29.10
N ASP A 650 -8.67 4.14 -29.91
CA ASP A 650 -10.11 3.94 -30.05
C ASP A 650 -10.70 3.33 -28.78
N ARG A 651 -10.00 2.40 -28.12
CA ARG A 651 -10.46 1.71 -26.90
C ARG A 651 -10.49 2.60 -25.66
N LEU A 652 -9.55 3.52 -25.50
CA LEU A 652 -9.41 4.37 -24.33
C LEU A 652 -10.08 5.73 -24.55
N THR A 653 -10.66 6.30 -23.48
CA THR A 653 -11.07 7.72 -23.54
C THR A 653 -9.85 8.62 -23.63
N PHE A 654 -10.05 9.89 -24.00
CA PHE A 654 -8.99 10.90 -24.02
C PHE A 654 -8.17 10.93 -22.72
N TRP A 655 -8.86 10.97 -21.57
CA TRP A 655 -8.22 11.03 -20.25
C TRP A 655 -7.48 9.73 -19.91
N GLU A 656 -8.04 8.58 -20.25
CA GLU A 656 -7.37 7.30 -20.06
C GLU A 656 -6.12 7.18 -20.93
N TYR A 657 -6.20 7.61 -22.19
CA TYR A 657 -5.04 7.62 -23.07
C TYR A 657 -3.95 8.54 -22.55
N GLN A 658 -4.31 9.70 -21.99
CA GLN A 658 -3.38 10.63 -21.38
C GLN A 658 -2.61 10.01 -20.21
N THR A 659 -3.22 9.10 -19.43
CA THR A 659 -2.49 8.39 -18.37
C THR A 659 -1.33 7.54 -18.88
N LEU A 660 -1.36 7.07 -20.14
CA LEU A 660 -0.22 6.41 -20.77
C LEU A 660 0.95 7.39 -20.94
N ASP A 661 0.65 8.64 -21.25
CA ASP A 661 1.64 9.70 -21.42
C ASP A 661 2.26 10.13 -20.09
N ASP A 662 1.42 10.31 -19.08
CA ASP A 662 1.81 10.68 -17.72
C ASP A 662 2.43 9.52 -16.92
N ARG A 663 2.35 8.29 -17.45
CA ARG A 663 2.73 7.03 -16.78
C ARG A 663 1.99 6.82 -15.45
N ASP A 664 0.75 7.26 -15.39
CA ASP A 664 -0.14 7.10 -14.23
C ASP A 664 -0.87 5.75 -14.29
N TYR A 665 -0.14 4.69 -13.95
CA TYR A 665 -0.65 3.32 -14.03
C TYR A 665 -1.81 3.05 -13.08
N GLU A 666 -1.86 3.73 -11.93
CA GLU A 666 -2.92 3.54 -10.94
C GLU A 666 -4.25 4.07 -11.47
N LYS A 667 -4.25 5.28 -12.04
CA LYS A 667 -5.47 5.82 -12.67
C LYS A 667 -5.92 4.97 -13.85
N LEU A 668 -5.00 4.52 -14.70
CA LEU A 668 -5.33 3.65 -15.83
C LEU A 668 -5.93 2.32 -15.36
N ALA A 669 -5.28 1.66 -14.39
CA ALA A 669 -5.73 0.39 -13.84
C ALA A 669 -7.15 0.50 -13.27
N LYS A 670 -7.39 1.58 -12.52
CA LYS A 670 -8.68 1.84 -11.88
C LYS A 670 -9.79 2.18 -12.87
N SER A 671 -9.51 3.00 -13.88
CA SER A 671 -10.53 3.43 -14.84
C SER A 671 -10.92 2.31 -15.81
N VAL A 672 -9.93 1.57 -16.30
CA VAL A 672 -10.13 0.49 -17.27
C VAL A 672 -10.58 -0.81 -16.61
N GLY A 673 -10.30 -1.00 -15.31
CA GLY A 673 -10.61 -2.25 -14.61
C GLY A 673 -9.59 -3.34 -14.90
N ILE A 674 -8.31 -3.05 -14.72
CA ILE A 674 -7.21 -4.01 -14.87
C ILE A 674 -6.26 -3.95 -13.67
N SER A 675 -5.35 -4.91 -13.57
CA SER A 675 -4.25 -4.90 -12.60
C SER A 675 -3.24 -3.79 -12.91
N PHE A 676 -2.51 -3.32 -11.89
CA PHE A 676 -1.49 -2.29 -12.03
C PHE A 676 -0.36 -2.76 -12.94
N SER A 677 0.12 -3.99 -12.74
CA SER A 677 1.10 -4.68 -13.59
C SER A 677 0.64 -4.74 -15.05
N ARG A 678 -0.65 -4.99 -15.33
CA ARG A 678 -1.17 -4.94 -16.69
C ARG A 678 -1.24 -3.51 -17.24
N ALA A 679 -1.62 -2.52 -16.43
CA ALA A 679 -1.57 -1.11 -16.84
C ALA A 679 -0.15 -0.65 -17.20
N GLN A 680 0.87 -1.13 -16.48
CA GLN A 680 2.28 -0.94 -16.84
C GLN A 680 2.60 -1.60 -18.18
N LYS A 681 2.23 -2.88 -18.37
CA LYS A 681 2.45 -3.62 -19.62
C LYS A 681 1.79 -2.94 -20.83
N VAL A 682 0.57 -2.42 -20.68
CA VAL A 682 -0.13 -1.61 -21.69
C VAL A 682 0.69 -0.37 -22.04
N THR A 683 1.06 0.42 -21.03
CA THR A 683 1.83 1.66 -21.22
C THR A 683 3.16 1.39 -21.91
N GLU A 684 3.92 0.39 -21.47
CA GLU A 684 5.23 0.06 -22.05
C GLU A 684 5.15 -0.35 -23.52
N ILE A 685 4.23 -1.25 -23.86
CA ILE A 685 4.05 -1.73 -25.24
C ILE A 685 3.63 -0.57 -26.14
N ILE A 686 2.67 0.24 -25.71
CA ILE A 686 2.13 1.33 -26.54
C ILE A 686 3.14 2.46 -26.70
N LYS A 687 3.90 2.81 -25.66
CA LYS A 687 4.98 3.79 -25.76
C LYS A 687 6.08 3.36 -26.73
N LYS A 688 6.51 2.10 -26.67
CA LYS A 688 7.48 1.53 -27.62
C LYS A 688 6.92 1.54 -29.05
N ALA A 689 5.68 1.12 -29.24
CA ALA A 689 5.00 1.12 -30.53
C ALA A 689 4.89 2.54 -31.13
N GLN A 690 4.49 3.53 -30.34
CA GLN A 690 4.43 4.93 -30.76
C GLN A 690 5.80 5.46 -31.22
N LYS A 691 6.86 5.15 -30.47
CA LYS A 691 8.23 5.55 -30.83
C LYS A 691 8.64 4.96 -32.18
N VAL A 692 8.35 3.69 -32.41
CA VAL A 692 8.60 3.01 -33.69
C VAL A 692 7.81 3.65 -34.84
N CYS A 693 6.52 3.96 -34.62
CA CYS A 693 5.71 4.68 -35.61
C CYS A 693 6.26 6.08 -35.94
N GLN A 694 6.84 6.79 -34.96
CA GLN A 694 7.48 8.08 -35.19
C GLN A 694 8.78 7.93 -36.01
N LEU A 695 9.65 6.99 -35.64
CA LEU A 695 10.92 6.73 -36.32
C LEU A 695 10.71 6.39 -37.81
N THR A 696 9.76 5.52 -38.10
CA THR A 696 9.40 5.11 -39.47
C THR A 696 8.84 6.27 -40.30
N ARG A 697 8.00 7.15 -39.71
CA ARG A 697 7.48 8.34 -40.38
C ARG A 697 8.57 9.36 -40.69
N SER A 698 9.46 9.64 -39.74
CA SER A 698 10.56 10.59 -39.92
C SER A 698 11.51 10.16 -41.05
N ARG A 699 11.91 8.88 -41.08
CA ARG A 699 12.77 8.37 -42.17
C ARG A 699 12.07 8.30 -43.52
N ALA A 700 10.78 7.95 -43.57
CA ALA A 700 10.03 8.00 -44.83
C ALA A 700 9.97 9.43 -45.40
N HIS A 701 9.90 10.44 -44.53
CA HIS A 701 9.96 11.84 -44.93
C HIS A 701 11.36 12.25 -45.42
N GLU A 702 12.44 11.77 -44.78
CA GLU A 702 13.82 12.01 -45.23
C GLU A 702 14.13 11.33 -46.57
N SER A 703 13.71 10.07 -46.76
CA SER A 703 13.88 9.35 -48.03
C SER A 703 13.14 10.01 -49.18
N LYS A 704 11.88 10.43 -48.98
CA LYS A 704 11.13 11.19 -50.00
C LYS A 704 11.77 12.54 -50.33
N LYS A 705 12.36 13.21 -49.33
CA LYS A 705 13.08 14.46 -49.55
C LYS A 705 14.37 14.25 -50.35
N MET A 706 15.09 13.15 -50.10
CA MET A 706 16.27 12.77 -50.90
C MET A 706 15.91 12.38 -52.33
N GLU A 707 14.85 11.58 -52.54
CA GLU A 707 14.36 11.23 -53.89
C GLU A 707 13.90 12.47 -54.67
N HIS A 708 13.20 13.40 -54.01
CA HIS A 708 12.80 14.66 -54.65
C HIS A 708 14.01 15.52 -55.04
N ASN A 709 15.04 15.58 -54.21
CA ASN A 709 16.27 16.29 -54.51
C ASN A 709 17.09 15.60 -55.64
N LEU A 710 17.07 14.27 -55.71
CA LEU A 710 17.72 13.49 -56.78
C LEU A 710 16.98 13.60 -58.12
N LEU A 711 15.66 13.79 -58.11
CA LEU A 711 14.85 14.06 -59.31
C LEU A 711 14.96 15.52 -59.79
N GLN A 712 15.45 16.43 -58.95
CA GLN A 712 15.73 17.84 -59.29
C GLN A 712 17.14 18.06 -59.83
N ILE A 713 18.06 17.10 -59.61
CA ILE A 713 19.40 17.03 -60.23
C ILE A 713 19.27 16.32 -61.57
#